data_AF-A0A9P5ISP8-F1
#
_entry.id   AF-A0A9P5ISP8-F1
#
_cell.length_a   1.000
_cell.length_b   1.000
_cell.length_c   1.000
_cell.angle_alpha   90.00
_cell.angle_beta   90.00
_cell.angle_gamma   90.00
#
_symmetry.space_group_name_H-M   'P 1'
#
loop_
_entity.id
_entity.type
_entity.pdbx_description
1 polymer ?
#
loop_
_entity_poly.entity_id
_entity_poly.type
_entity_poly.pdbx_seq_one_letter_code
_entity_poly.pdbx_strand_id
1 'polypeptide(L)'
;MALKFAPFASEIELPFYTALSQLKIDHDKLDDSARPVLGLYEPRATQSPDQSSRMRVLGNALSSNDVPSGHIRAEGKIKNVNTIEDFKNMDKQAMLQTSAKQGQIWDAINDGTIYSIPSLLSSFTILSFANLKKYTFTYWFAFPALHSEPAWRKVEQPPKFSAEETTALTEELGTWRYSHDNREHGFFLAKRVYPSSDQPQDPENESTSDLPFRWVIGSLREFEDGFFNGVDTKDQYVSFVDPSTYHENPGWMLRNLLVLVRRRYKLDKVQILCYRDNHAKRHVPQSLILILESIYDPEYQLTAPDQIPKVTGWERNSLGKLTAKVTNLAQYMDPAQLADQAVDLNLKLMKWRIAPELNLDTIKNTKCLLLGAGTLGTYVSRLLMGWGVRKITFVDNASVSFSNPVRQPLFDFKDCIDGGAKKAFRASEALQEIYPGVDSTGHVMAVPMLGHPITDEAATKANFELLQKLIEDHDAIFLLMDTRESRWLPTVMGKAAGKIVMNAALGFDTYVVMRHGVTPEDGGSAALGCYFCNDVVAPSDSVKDQTLDQQCTVTRPGVAPEASSKLVELLASVLQHPLKGAAPAPKLSSNQQSGQLEFDRDPPNHPLGLVPHQIRGFLAAYKTMLISGPSYNCCSACSPKIVNAYKEDGWEFIKRALTEKDYITELSGLAEVQRQAEAAANDVEWDSDEEGMEDEEPELL
;
A
#
# COMPACT_ATOMS: atom_id res chain seq x y z
N MET A 1 -41.60 30.11 -14.70
CA MET A 1 -40.69 29.96 -13.53
C MET A 1 -39.25 30.28 -13.94
N ALA A 2 -38.40 30.72 -13.00
CA ALA A 2 -36.98 30.92 -13.28
C ALA A 2 -36.28 29.57 -13.53
N LEU A 3 -35.46 29.49 -14.58
CA LEU A 3 -34.79 28.27 -15.00
C LEU A 3 -33.66 27.89 -14.03
N LYS A 4 -33.68 26.67 -13.51
CA LYS A 4 -32.60 26.08 -12.70
C LYS A 4 -31.75 25.16 -13.58
N PHE A 5 -30.45 25.08 -13.30
CA PHE A 5 -29.49 24.34 -14.12
C PHE A 5 -28.75 23.31 -13.26
N ALA A 6 -28.53 22.12 -13.82
CA ALA A 6 -27.71 21.09 -13.19
C ALA A 6 -26.21 21.45 -13.36
N PRO A 7 -25.43 21.59 -12.28
CA PRO A 7 -24.02 21.93 -12.38
C PRO A 7 -23.19 20.75 -12.87
N PHE A 8 -22.12 21.05 -13.62
CA PHE A 8 -21.08 20.06 -13.93
C PHE A 8 -20.30 19.70 -12.66
N ALA A 9 -19.90 18.43 -12.56
CA ALA A 9 -18.85 17.99 -11.65
C ALA A 9 -17.73 17.29 -12.43
N SER A 10 -16.52 17.32 -11.89
CA SER A 10 -15.32 16.77 -12.50
C SER A 10 -15.15 15.28 -12.22
N GLU A 11 -14.64 14.54 -13.20
CA GLU A 11 -14.23 13.14 -13.10
C GLU A 11 -12.87 12.97 -13.80
N ILE A 12 -11.80 12.71 -13.04
CA ILE A 12 -10.44 12.55 -13.59
C ILE A 12 -10.04 11.09 -13.46
N GLU A 13 -9.54 10.49 -14.54
CA GLU A 13 -9.01 9.12 -14.51
C GLU A 13 -7.62 9.04 -13.86
N LEU A 14 -7.32 7.90 -13.22
CA LEU A 14 -6.03 7.69 -12.57
C LEU A 14 -4.80 7.94 -13.49
N PRO A 15 -4.78 7.49 -14.76
CA PRO A 15 -3.62 7.70 -15.63
C PRO A 15 -3.33 9.18 -15.92
N PHE A 16 -4.31 10.09 -15.78
CA PHE A 16 -4.10 11.51 -15.99
C PHE A 16 -3.10 12.09 -14.98
N TYR A 17 -3.14 11.63 -13.72
CA TYR A 17 -2.22 12.11 -12.68
C TYR A 17 -0.77 11.69 -12.97
N THR A 18 -0.58 10.49 -13.50
CA THR A 18 0.74 10.02 -13.97
C THR A 18 1.23 10.84 -15.15
N ALA A 19 0.38 11.06 -16.16
CA ALA A 19 0.71 11.89 -17.31
C ALA A 19 1.05 13.34 -16.93
N LEU A 20 0.27 13.95 -16.02
CA LEU A 20 0.54 15.29 -15.48
C LEU A 20 1.87 15.34 -14.72
N SER A 21 2.22 14.30 -13.97
CA SER A 21 3.48 14.22 -13.22
C SER A 21 4.69 14.11 -14.14
N GLN A 22 4.62 13.23 -15.14
CA GLN A 22 5.65 13.08 -16.17
C GLN A 22 5.84 14.38 -16.94
N LEU A 23 4.74 14.97 -17.42
CA LEU A 23 4.79 16.25 -18.13
C LEU A 23 5.41 17.36 -17.26
N LYS A 24 5.09 17.40 -15.95
CA LYS A 24 5.64 18.38 -15.03
C LYS A 24 7.15 18.23 -14.81
N ILE A 25 7.64 16.99 -14.70
CA ILE A 25 9.07 16.72 -14.47
C ILE A 25 9.88 16.90 -15.76
N ASP A 26 9.41 16.30 -16.85
CA ASP A 26 10.19 16.15 -18.07
C ASP A 26 10.14 17.39 -18.96
N HIS A 27 8.98 18.07 -19.00
CA HIS A 27 8.72 19.18 -19.92
C HIS A 27 8.54 20.54 -19.21
N ASP A 28 7.55 20.67 -18.32
CA ASP A 28 7.19 21.99 -17.76
C ASP A 28 8.26 22.51 -16.81
N LYS A 29 8.81 21.65 -15.96
CA LYS A 29 9.76 22.03 -14.89
C LYS A 29 9.18 23.18 -14.06
N LEU A 30 9.73 24.39 -14.20
CA LEU A 30 9.27 25.60 -13.49
C LEU A 30 8.19 26.38 -14.25
N ASP A 31 7.94 26.07 -15.52
CA ASP A 31 6.86 26.70 -16.28
C ASP A 31 5.49 26.33 -15.67
N ASP A 32 4.68 27.34 -15.41
CA ASP A 32 3.31 27.23 -14.88
C ASP A 32 2.27 27.76 -15.89
N SER A 33 2.67 27.95 -17.15
CA SER A 33 1.80 28.36 -18.24
C SER A 33 0.62 27.40 -18.42
N ALA A 34 -0.53 27.97 -18.78
CA ALA A 34 -1.75 27.17 -18.97
C ALA A 34 -1.64 26.30 -20.23
N ARG A 35 -2.03 25.03 -20.13
CA ARG A 35 -2.03 24.05 -21.24
C ARG A 35 -3.44 23.67 -21.65
N PRO A 36 -3.69 23.35 -22.93
CA PRO A 36 -4.96 22.79 -23.35
C PRO A 36 -5.18 21.40 -22.72
N VAL A 37 -6.43 21.11 -22.36
CA VAL A 37 -6.87 19.80 -21.86
C VAL A 37 -8.17 19.44 -22.53
N LEU A 38 -8.25 18.24 -23.08
CA LEU A 38 -9.51 17.71 -23.63
C LEU A 38 -10.43 17.25 -22.50
N GLY A 39 -11.64 17.81 -22.43
CA GLY A 39 -12.71 17.28 -21.59
C GLY A 39 -13.77 16.60 -22.43
N LEU A 40 -14.40 15.59 -21.84
CA LEU A 40 -15.45 14.82 -22.48
C LEU A 40 -16.69 14.75 -21.59
N TYR A 41 -17.86 14.85 -22.20
CA TYR A 41 -19.14 14.60 -21.51
C TYR A 41 -20.07 13.82 -22.42
N GLU A 42 -21.10 13.20 -21.85
CA GLU A 42 -22.05 12.37 -22.59
C GLU A 42 -23.44 12.41 -21.93
N PRO A 43 -24.52 12.16 -22.67
CA PRO A 43 -25.82 11.84 -22.09
C PRO A 43 -25.76 10.49 -21.39
N ARG A 44 -25.62 10.50 -20.06
CA ARG A 44 -25.60 9.25 -19.29
C ARG A 44 -27.00 8.79 -18.95
N ALA A 45 -27.26 7.50 -19.12
CA ALA A 45 -28.41 6.84 -18.49
C ALA A 45 -28.07 6.42 -17.04
N THR A 46 -27.71 7.37 -16.16
CA THR A 46 -27.47 7.07 -14.73
C THR A 46 -28.77 6.84 -13.97
N GLN A 47 -28.73 5.99 -12.93
CA GLN A 47 -29.89 5.80 -12.03
C GLN A 47 -30.13 6.99 -11.09
N SER A 48 -29.09 7.80 -10.80
CA SER A 48 -29.21 8.97 -9.93
C SER A 48 -28.92 10.30 -10.67
N PRO A 49 -29.80 11.32 -10.54
CA PRO A 49 -29.63 12.61 -11.21
C PRO A 49 -28.39 13.42 -10.80
N ASP A 50 -27.93 13.28 -9.57
CA ASP A 50 -26.75 13.96 -9.01
C ASP A 50 -25.41 13.52 -9.64
N GLN A 51 -25.41 12.38 -10.34
CA GLN A 51 -24.23 11.81 -11.02
C GLN A 51 -24.24 11.98 -12.54
N SER A 52 -25.26 12.65 -13.08
CA SER A 52 -25.46 12.75 -14.53
C SER A 52 -24.50 13.74 -15.22
N SER A 53 -24.46 14.99 -14.75
CA SER A 53 -23.64 16.05 -15.34
C SER A 53 -22.18 15.93 -14.88
N ARG A 54 -21.37 15.17 -15.63
CA ARG A 54 -19.94 14.95 -15.35
C ARG A 54 -19.05 15.34 -16.54
N MET A 55 -18.00 16.10 -16.25
CA MET A 55 -16.91 16.38 -17.17
C MET A 55 -15.77 15.40 -16.90
N ARG A 56 -15.50 14.50 -17.84
CA ARG A 56 -14.43 13.51 -17.78
C ARG A 56 -13.13 14.04 -18.36
N VAL A 57 -12.02 13.78 -17.68
CA VAL A 57 -10.66 14.02 -18.16
C VAL A 57 -9.93 12.67 -18.19
N LEU A 58 -9.62 12.20 -19.39
CA LEU A 58 -8.98 10.91 -19.62
C LEU A 58 -7.46 10.98 -19.42
N GLY A 59 -6.81 9.82 -19.33
CA GLY A 59 -5.35 9.71 -19.19
C GLY A 59 -4.53 10.46 -20.24
N ASN A 60 -4.98 10.48 -21.49
CA ASN A 60 -4.31 11.11 -22.63
C ASN A 60 -4.82 12.53 -22.93
N ALA A 61 -5.62 13.13 -22.06
CA ALA A 61 -6.28 14.43 -22.31
C ALA A 61 -5.32 15.62 -22.51
N LEU A 62 -4.04 15.48 -22.16
CA LEU A 62 -3.00 16.49 -22.34
C LEU A 62 -2.28 16.40 -23.70
N SER A 63 -2.41 15.28 -24.41
CA SER A 63 -1.62 14.97 -25.61
C SER A 63 -2.46 14.57 -26.81
N SER A 64 -3.65 13.99 -26.61
CA SER A 64 -4.56 13.57 -27.68
C SER A 64 -5.77 14.51 -27.80
N ASN A 65 -6.27 14.63 -29.02
CA ASN A 65 -7.50 15.31 -29.37
C ASN A 65 -8.63 14.33 -29.77
N ASP A 66 -8.41 13.03 -29.54
CA ASP A 66 -9.32 11.97 -29.97
C ASP A 66 -10.56 11.93 -29.08
N VAL A 67 -11.73 11.89 -29.71
CA VAL A 67 -13.02 11.84 -29.03
C VAL A 67 -13.62 10.45 -29.25
N PRO A 68 -13.81 9.63 -28.20
CA PRO A 68 -14.46 8.34 -28.30
C PRO A 68 -15.89 8.45 -28.82
N SER A 69 -16.39 7.40 -29.48
CA SER A 69 -17.78 7.35 -29.93
C SER A 69 -18.76 7.56 -28.77
N GLY A 70 -19.83 8.32 -29.02
CA GLY A 70 -20.85 8.67 -28.02
C GLY A 70 -20.46 9.79 -27.05
N HIS A 71 -19.20 10.24 -27.05
CA HIS A 71 -18.75 11.35 -26.22
C HIS A 71 -18.77 12.67 -26.99
N ILE A 72 -18.94 13.76 -26.25
CA ILE A 72 -18.92 15.12 -26.76
C ILE A 72 -17.70 15.85 -26.22
N ARG A 73 -17.04 16.56 -27.12
CA ARG A 73 -15.85 17.37 -26.86
C ARG A 73 -16.19 18.65 -26.09
N ALA A 74 -15.38 18.95 -25.08
CA ALA A 74 -15.35 20.23 -24.38
C ALA A 74 -13.91 20.76 -24.32
N GLU A 75 -13.74 22.05 -24.62
CA GLU A 75 -12.40 22.67 -24.61
C GLU A 75 -11.99 23.07 -23.18
N GLY A 76 -10.87 22.53 -22.70
CA GLY A 76 -10.35 22.81 -21.38
C GLY A 76 -8.98 23.48 -21.39
N LYS A 77 -8.64 24.14 -20.29
CA LYS A 77 -7.26 24.54 -19.96
C LYS A 77 -6.90 24.13 -18.55
N ILE A 78 -5.67 23.69 -18.32
CA ILE A 78 -5.11 23.44 -16.98
C ILE A 78 -3.98 24.40 -16.69
N LYS A 79 -4.03 25.04 -15.52
CA LYS A 79 -2.92 25.79 -14.95
C LYS A 79 -2.40 25.05 -13.72
N ASN A 80 -1.23 24.44 -13.85
CA ASN A 80 -0.58 23.73 -12.76
C ASN A 80 0.51 24.59 -12.13
N VAL A 81 0.25 25.11 -10.93
CA VAL A 81 1.19 25.97 -10.21
C VAL A 81 2.26 25.16 -9.49
N ASN A 82 3.41 25.78 -9.23
CA ASN A 82 4.57 25.12 -8.62
C ASN A 82 4.46 24.99 -7.10
N THR A 83 3.79 25.93 -6.43
CA THR A 83 3.68 25.96 -4.96
C THR A 83 2.22 25.97 -4.51
N ILE A 84 1.99 25.49 -3.28
CA ILE A 84 0.64 25.51 -2.69
C ILE A 84 0.24 26.94 -2.31
N GLU A 85 1.21 27.80 -2.02
CA GLU A 85 1.03 29.22 -1.75
C GLU A 85 0.47 29.93 -2.99
N ASP A 86 1.05 29.68 -4.17
CA ASP A 86 0.55 30.23 -5.44
C ASP A 86 -0.88 29.76 -5.72
N PHE A 87 -1.18 28.49 -5.43
CA PHE A 87 -2.54 27.95 -5.59
C PHE A 87 -3.56 28.68 -4.71
N LYS A 88 -3.20 28.99 -3.47
CA LYS A 88 -4.05 29.68 -2.50
C LYS A 88 -4.21 31.16 -2.86
N ASN A 89 -3.14 31.81 -3.26
CA ASN A 89 -3.08 33.25 -3.54
C ASN A 89 -3.63 33.62 -4.93
N MET A 90 -3.80 32.65 -5.84
CA MET A 90 -4.35 32.88 -7.17
C MET A 90 -5.75 33.53 -7.09
N ASP A 91 -5.95 34.63 -7.82
CA ASP A 91 -7.26 35.27 -7.93
C ASP A 91 -8.22 34.39 -8.76
N LYS A 92 -9.05 33.64 -8.03
CA LYS A 92 -9.99 32.67 -8.58
C LYS A 92 -11.14 33.35 -9.33
N GLN A 93 -11.49 34.59 -8.99
CA GLN A 93 -12.53 35.34 -9.68
C GLN A 93 -11.99 35.89 -11.00
N ALA A 94 -10.81 36.51 -10.99
CA ALA A 94 -10.16 36.99 -12.21
C ALA A 94 -9.88 35.86 -13.19
N MET A 95 -9.44 34.69 -12.70
CA MET A 95 -9.23 33.50 -13.53
C MET A 95 -10.54 33.04 -14.21
N LEU A 96 -11.66 32.96 -13.46
CA LEU A 96 -12.97 32.60 -14.01
C LEU A 96 -13.46 33.61 -15.06
N GLN A 97 -13.27 34.91 -14.80
CA GLN A 97 -13.63 35.98 -15.73
C GLN A 97 -12.80 35.92 -17.02
N THR A 98 -11.50 35.66 -16.88
CA THR A 98 -10.59 35.47 -18.01
C THR A 98 -11.03 34.29 -18.86
N SER A 99 -11.39 33.17 -18.23
CA SER A 99 -11.88 31.99 -18.94
C SER A 99 -13.25 32.19 -19.62
N ALA A 100 -14.06 33.14 -19.16
CA ALA A 100 -15.32 33.47 -19.84
C ALA A 100 -15.14 34.44 -21.00
N LYS A 101 -14.15 35.35 -20.90
CA LYS A 101 -13.91 36.44 -21.85
C LYS A 101 -12.89 36.06 -22.92
N GLN A 102 -11.61 35.99 -22.53
CA GLN A 102 -10.44 36.17 -23.38
C GLN A 102 -10.26 35.01 -24.38
N GLY A 103 -10.79 35.20 -25.60
CA GLY A 103 -10.73 34.21 -26.68
C GLY A 103 -11.36 32.86 -26.33
N GLN A 104 -12.38 32.86 -25.46
CA GLN A 104 -13.09 31.64 -25.04
C GLN A 104 -14.57 31.70 -25.39
N ILE A 105 -15.44 32.18 -24.50
CA ILE A 105 -16.90 32.08 -24.72
C ILE A 105 -17.45 33.41 -25.25
N TRP A 106 -17.25 34.51 -24.52
CA TRP A 106 -17.84 35.80 -24.86
C TRP A 106 -17.25 36.40 -26.13
N ASP A 107 -15.93 36.42 -26.24
CA ASP A 107 -15.26 36.96 -27.44
C ASP A 107 -15.64 36.14 -28.68
N ALA A 108 -15.68 34.80 -28.56
CA ALA A 108 -16.05 33.90 -29.65
C ALA A 108 -17.51 34.06 -30.11
N ILE A 109 -18.42 34.37 -29.18
CA ILE A 109 -19.81 34.68 -29.52
C ILE A 109 -19.89 36.00 -30.29
N ASN A 110 -19.12 37.02 -29.88
CA ASN A 110 -19.19 38.33 -30.52
C ASN A 110 -18.55 38.34 -31.91
N ASP A 111 -17.37 37.72 -32.07
CA ASP A 111 -16.65 37.67 -33.35
C ASP A 111 -17.17 36.59 -34.32
N GLY A 112 -18.00 35.65 -33.84
CA GLY A 112 -18.60 34.59 -34.64
C GLY A 112 -17.74 33.32 -34.76
N THR A 113 -16.54 33.29 -34.19
CA THR A 113 -15.67 32.10 -34.18
C THR A 113 -16.28 30.93 -33.40
N ILE A 114 -17.28 31.22 -32.54
CA ILE A 114 -18.07 30.19 -31.83
C ILE A 114 -18.73 29.19 -32.77
N TYR A 115 -19.04 29.59 -34.02
CA TYR A 115 -19.64 28.70 -35.01
C TYR A 115 -18.65 27.68 -35.57
N SER A 116 -17.35 28.01 -35.59
CA SER A 116 -16.31 27.05 -36.00
C SER A 116 -15.92 26.11 -34.87
N ILE A 117 -16.11 26.52 -33.61
CA ILE A 117 -15.78 25.72 -32.42
C ILE A 117 -16.90 25.82 -31.37
N PRO A 118 -18.09 25.24 -31.60
CA PRO A 118 -19.19 25.28 -30.64
C PRO A 118 -18.86 24.63 -29.29
N SER A 119 -17.90 23.69 -29.24
CA SER A 119 -17.37 23.07 -28.01
C SER A 119 -16.84 24.08 -26.98
N LEU A 120 -16.58 25.34 -27.36
CA LEU A 120 -16.23 26.41 -26.41
C LEU A 120 -17.39 26.76 -25.46
N LEU A 121 -18.65 26.56 -25.87
CA LEU A 121 -19.82 26.78 -25.01
C LEU A 121 -19.84 25.84 -23.79
N SER A 122 -19.16 24.70 -23.85
CA SER A 122 -18.99 23.73 -22.76
C SER A 122 -17.57 23.77 -22.16
N SER A 123 -16.83 24.86 -22.37
CA SER A 123 -15.44 24.99 -21.91
C SER A 123 -15.29 24.94 -20.39
N PHE A 124 -14.08 24.56 -19.95
CA PHE A 124 -13.73 24.47 -18.53
C PHE A 124 -12.28 24.89 -18.27
N THR A 125 -11.95 25.12 -17.00
CA THR A 125 -10.58 25.42 -16.57
C THR A 125 -10.26 24.68 -15.29
N ILE A 126 -9.05 24.15 -15.20
CA ILE A 126 -8.52 23.45 -14.03
C ILE A 126 -7.41 24.29 -13.43
N LEU A 127 -7.54 24.68 -12.16
CA LEU A 127 -6.40 25.12 -11.36
C LEU A 127 -5.88 23.91 -10.59
N SER A 128 -4.58 23.59 -10.68
CA SER A 128 -4.01 22.46 -9.96
C SER A 128 -2.67 22.79 -9.30
N PHE A 129 -2.34 22.00 -8.29
CA PHE A 129 -1.03 21.91 -7.65
C PHE A 129 -0.72 20.43 -7.41
N ALA A 130 0.37 19.95 -8.01
CA ALA A 130 0.82 18.56 -7.90
C ALA A 130 2.02 18.45 -6.94
N ASN A 131 1.80 17.87 -5.76
CA ASN A 131 2.88 17.56 -4.82
C ASN A 131 3.45 16.17 -5.13
N LEU A 132 4.43 16.14 -6.02
CA LEU A 132 5.04 14.90 -6.51
C LEU A 132 5.86 14.15 -5.44
N LYS A 133 6.27 14.83 -4.36
CA LYS A 133 6.96 14.18 -3.23
C LYS A 133 6.02 13.38 -2.34
N LYS A 134 4.76 13.81 -2.22
CA LYS A 134 3.73 13.15 -1.40
C LYS A 134 2.67 12.43 -2.23
N TYR A 135 2.80 12.48 -3.56
CA TYR A 135 1.79 11.98 -4.51
C TYR A 135 0.38 12.52 -4.22
N THR A 136 0.29 13.79 -3.80
CA THR A 136 -0.98 14.47 -3.54
C THR A 136 -1.27 15.54 -4.58
N PHE A 137 -2.49 15.56 -5.09
CA PHE A 137 -2.92 16.47 -6.15
C PHE A 137 -4.07 17.31 -5.63
N THR A 138 -3.86 18.63 -5.57
CA THR A 138 -4.90 19.60 -5.22
C THR A 138 -5.40 20.22 -6.51
N TYR A 139 -6.70 20.21 -6.76
CA TYR A 139 -7.26 20.77 -7.98
C TYR A 139 -8.64 21.38 -7.77
N TRP A 140 -9.02 22.30 -8.65
CA TRP A 140 -10.35 22.90 -8.66
C TRP A 140 -10.80 23.19 -10.08
N PHE A 141 -11.97 22.66 -10.46
CA PHE A 141 -12.59 22.91 -11.75
C PHE A 141 -13.45 24.17 -11.72
N ALA A 142 -13.38 24.93 -12.80
CA ALA A 142 -14.27 26.01 -13.14
C ALA A 142 -14.96 25.69 -14.47
N PHE A 143 -16.28 25.81 -14.50
CA PHE A 143 -17.13 25.68 -15.69
C PHE A 143 -17.77 27.04 -15.99
N PRO A 144 -17.09 27.94 -16.73
CA PRO A 144 -17.55 29.31 -16.92
C PRO A 144 -18.94 29.35 -17.57
N ALA A 145 -19.89 29.94 -16.87
CA ALA A 145 -21.25 30.14 -17.34
C ALA A 145 -21.65 31.61 -17.28
N LEU A 146 -22.01 32.15 -18.44
CA LEU A 146 -22.49 33.51 -18.63
C LEU A 146 -23.96 33.62 -18.22
N HIS A 147 -24.30 34.64 -17.44
CA HIS A 147 -25.69 34.90 -17.05
C HIS A 147 -26.36 35.77 -18.10
N SER A 148 -27.48 35.31 -18.63
CA SER A 148 -28.26 36.07 -19.60
C SER A 148 -29.22 36.99 -18.85
N GLU A 149 -29.08 38.30 -18.99
CA GLU A 149 -29.96 39.33 -18.42
C GLU A 149 -30.67 40.08 -19.56
N PRO A 150 -32.00 40.29 -19.49
CA PRO A 150 -32.96 39.75 -18.52
C PRO A 150 -33.06 38.22 -18.52
N ALA A 151 -33.33 37.61 -17.36
CA ALA A 151 -33.35 36.16 -17.21
C ALA A 151 -34.46 35.46 -18.03
N TRP A 152 -34.08 34.38 -18.73
CA TRP A 152 -35.00 33.49 -19.44
C TRP A 152 -35.93 32.75 -18.48
N ARG A 153 -37.21 32.63 -18.85
CA ARG A 153 -38.25 31.97 -18.06
C ARG A 153 -38.90 30.87 -18.90
N LYS A 154 -39.18 29.74 -18.26
CA LYS A 154 -40.00 28.67 -18.86
C LYS A 154 -41.45 29.13 -18.88
N VAL A 155 -42.05 29.08 -20.07
CA VAL A 155 -43.44 29.53 -20.34
C VAL A 155 -44.37 28.33 -20.40
N GLU A 156 -44.03 27.34 -21.21
CA GLU A 156 -44.81 26.11 -21.38
C GLU A 156 -43.89 24.88 -21.35
N GLN A 157 -44.47 23.72 -21.03
CA GLN A 157 -43.81 22.44 -21.21
C GLN A 157 -44.44 21.73 -22.41
N PRO A 158 -43.79 21.76 -23.59
CA PRO A 158 -44.30 21.04 -24.74
C PRO A 158 -44.31 19.52 -24.48
N PRO A 159 -45.15 18.77 -25.23
CA PRO A 159 -45.23 17.32 -25.09
C PRO A 159 -43.88 16.66 -25.34
N LYS A 160 -43.62 15.53 -24.65
CA LYS A 160 -42.45 14.70 -24.94
C LYS A 160 -42.58 14.09 -26.33
N PHE A 161 -41.43 13.88 -26.98
CA PHE A 161 -41.40 13.16 -28.24
C PHE A 161 -41.92 11.72 -28.08
N SER A 162 -42.49 11.17 -29.14
CA SER A 162 -42.81 9.75 -29.23
C SER A 162 -41.53 8.91 -29.37
N ALA A 163 -41.64 7.59 -29.15
CA ALA A 163 -40.53 6.66 -29.34
C ALA A 163 -40.00 6.68 -30.79
N GLU A 164 -40.91 6.81 -31.75
CA GLU A 164 -40.60 6.87 -33.19
C GLU A 164 -39.90 8.20 -33.53
N GLU A 165 -40.41 9.33 -33.04
CA GLU A 165 -39.81 10.66 -33.27
C GLU A 165 -38.38 10.73 -32.71
N THR A 166 -38.15 10.13 -31.53
CA THR A 166 -36.84 10.09 -30.87
C THR A 166 -35.86 9.18 -31.61
N THR A 167 -36.35 8.04 -32.11
CA THR A 167 -35.54 7.09 -32.88
C THR A 167 -35.06 7.74 -34.17
N ALA A 168 -35.97 8.35 -34.94
CA ALA A 168 -35.65 9.05 -36.18
C ALA A 168 -34.67 10.22 -35.94
N LEU A 169 -34.88 11.00 -34.87
CA LEU A 169 -33.95 12.08 -34.50
C LEU A 169 -32.54 11.57 -34.19
N THR A 170 -32.45 10.47 -33.45
CA THR A 170 -31.17 9.88 -33.04
C THR A 170 -30.39 9.31 -34.22
N GLU A 171 -31.10 8.71 -35.19
CA GLU A 171 -30.50 8.20 -36.44
C GLU A 171 -29.99 9.36 -37.30
N GLU A 172 -30.81 10.40 -37.52
CA GLU A 172 -30.42 11.57 -38.31
C GLU A 172 -29.24 12.32 -37.68
N LEU A 173 -29.27 12.53 -36.36
CA LEU A 173 -28.16 13.14 -35.64
C LEU A 173 -26.88 12.28 -35.72
N GLY A 174 -27.04 10.95 -35.71
CA GLY A 174 -25.95 10.00 -35.94
C GLY A 174 -25.30 10.22 -37.30
N THR A 175 -26.11 10.25 -38.36
CA THR A 175 -25.67 10.52 -39.75
C THR A 175 -24.97 11.86 -39.87
N TRP A 176 -25.56 12.93 -39.31
CA TRP A 176 -24.98 14.28 -39.32
C TRP A 176 -23.60 14.33 -38.65
N ARG A 177 -23.42 13.62 -37.52
CA ARG A 177 -22.12 13.55 -36.81
C ARG A 177 -21.00 12.89 -37.62
N TYR A 178 -21.32 11.98 -38.54
CA TYR A 178 -20.30 11.36 -39.40
C TYR A 178 -19.71 12.33 -40.42
N SER A 179 -20.46 13.35 -40.82
CA SER A 179 -20.07 14.31 -41.87
C SER A 179 -19.59 15.67 -41.32
N HIS A 180 -19.62 15.87 -40.00
CA HIS A 180 -19.29 17.15 -39.35
C HIS A 180 -18.17 17.01 -38.30
N ASP A 181 -17.46 18.11 -38.06
CA ASP A 181 -16.36 18.18 -37.10
C ASP A 181 -16.83 17.85 -35.67
N ASN A 182 -16.00 17.12 -34.91
CA ASN A 182 -16.33 16.67 -33.55
C ASN A 182 -16.54 17.82 -32.56
N ARG A 183 -16.05 19.03 -32.87
CA ARG A 183 -16.28 20.25 -32.08
C ARG A 183 -17.72 20.75 -32.18
N GLU A 184 -18.45 20.39 -33.23
CA GLU A 184 -19.84 20.79 -33.45
C GLU A 184 -20.84 19.81 -32.83
N HIS A 185 -20.43 18.58 -32.51
CA HIS A 185 -21.33 17.48 -32.09
C HIS A 185 -22.17 17.77 -30.84
N GLY A 186 -21.76 18.74 -30.03
CA GLY A 186 -22.42 19.14 -28.79
C GLY A 186 -23.57 20.14 -28.96
N PHE A 187 -23.61 20.90 -30.05
CA PHE A 187 -24.58 21.98 -30.26
C PHE A 187 -25.01 22.04 -31.72
N PHE A 188 -26.32 21.99 -31.98
CA PHE A 188 -26.85 21.85 -33.34
C PHE A 188 -28.25 22.47 -33.45
N LEU A 189 -28.72 22.66 -34.68
CA LEU A 189 -30.09 23.05 -34.99
C LEU A 189 -30.86 21.83 -35.46
N ALA A 190 -32.14 21.74 -35.09
CA ALA A 190 -33.03 20.69 -35.58
C ALA A 190 -34.36 21.30 -36.01
N LYS A 191 -34.93 20.81 -37.11
CA LYS A 191 -36.28 21.20 -37.55
C LYS A 191 -37.08 20.01 -38.07
N ARG A 192 -38.40 20.13 -37.99
CA ARG A 192 -39.32 19.18 -38.62
C ARG A 192 -39.77 19.75 -39.96
N VAL A 193 -39.65 18.95 -41.01
CA VAL A 193 -40.08 19.33 -42.36
C VAL A 193 -41.15 18.34 -42.83
N TYR A 194 -42.32 18.87 -43.16
CA TYR A 194 -43.44 18.09 -43.68
C TYR A 194 -43.34 18.02 -45.20
N PRO A 195 -43.37 16.83 -45.81
CA PRO A 195 -43.39 16.69 -47.26
C PRO A 195 -44.64 17.38 -47.83
N SER A 196 -44.46 18.28 -48.80
CA SER A 196 -45.58 18.82 -49.59
C SER A 196 -46.03 17.79 -50.62
N SER A 197 -47.34 17.67 -50.86
CA SER A 197 -47.94 16.76 -51.85
C SER A 197 -47.52 17.00 -53.32
N ASP A 198 -46.73 18.04 -53.62
CA ASP A 198 -46.39 18.50 -54.98
C ASP A 198 -44.90 18.40 -55.35
N GLN A 199 -44.06 17.66 -54.61
CA GLN A 199 -42.67 17.38 -55.03
C GLN A 199 -42.46 15.93 -55.46
N PRO A 200 -41.68 15.65 -56.51
CA PRO A 200 -41.39 14.28 -56.93
C PRO A 200 -40.69 13.53 -55.80
N GLN A 201 -41.16 12.32 -55.49
CA GLN A 201 -40.44 11.41 -54.60
C GLN A 201 -39.10 11.04 -55.26
N ASP A 202 -37.99 11.51 -54.71
CA ASP A 202 -36.66 11.00 -55.05
C ASP A 202 -36.56 9.56 -54.52
N PRO A 203 -36.40 8.54 -55.39
CA PRO A 203 -36.42 7.13 -54.99
C PRO A 203 -35.19 6.69 -54.18
N GLU A 204 -34.20 7.57 -53.98
CA GLU A 204 -32.99 7.29 -53.18
C GLU A 204 -33.09 7.79 -51.71
N ASN A 205 -34.19 8.45 -51.32
CA ASN A 205 -34.36 9.08 -50.00
C ASN A 205 -35.68 8.69 -49.31
N GLU A 206 -36.12 7.42 -49.43
CA GLU A 206 -37.22 6.89 -48.62
C GLU A 206 -36.79 6.80 -47.14
N SER A 207 -37.25 7.74 -46.32
CA SER A 207 -37.10 7.67 -44.87
C SER A 207 -37.85 6.44 -44.33
N THR A 208 -37.15 5.58 -43.59
CA THR A 208 -37.66 4.32 -43.00
C THR A 208 -38.67 4.49 -41.86
N SER A 209 -39.18 5.69 -41.62
CA SER A 209 -40.09 6.01 -40.50
C SER A 209 -41.47 6.43 -41.00
N ASP A 210 -42.54 5.86 -40.45
CA ASP A 210 -43.96 6.19 -40.73
C ASP A 210 -44.39 7.59 -40.19
N LEU A 211 -43.43 8.48 -39.91
CA LEU A 211 -43.67 9.81 -39.37
C LEU A 211 -44.17 10.77 -40.46
N PRO A 212 -45.09 11.70 -40.14
CA PRO A 212 -45.59 12.68 -41.12
C PRO A 212 -44.58 13.77 -41.48
N PHE A 213 -43.39 13.76 -40.87
CA PHE A 213 -42.32 14.73 -41.09
C PHE A 213 -40.95 14.04 -41.08
N ARG A 214 -39.96 14.71 -41.67
CA ARG A 214 -38.54 14.34 -41.55
C ARG A 214 -37.80 15.30 -40.62
N TRP A 215 -36.86 14.77 -39.86
CA TRP A 215 -35.88 15.59 -39.14
C TRP A 215 -34.82 16.11 -40.10
N VAL A 216 -34.44 17.37 -39.92
CA VAL A 216 -33.27 17.96 -40.59
C VAL A 216 -32.39 18.56 -39.51
N ILE A 217 -31.13 18.16 -39.49
CA ILE A 217 -30.11 18.64 -38.54
C ILE A 217 -29.13 19.56 -39.27
N GLY A 218 -28.81 20.69 -38.65
CA GLY A 218 -27.89 21.68 -39.20
C GLY A 218 -26.90 22.19 -38.16
N SER A 219 -25.80 22.75 -38.64
CA SER A 219 -24.82 23.42 -37.78
C SER A 219 -25.38 24.73 -37.22
N LEU A 220 -24.88 25.20 -36.07
CA LEU A 220 -25.34 26.47 -35.47
C LEU A 220 -25.18 27.66 -36.44
N ARG A 221 -24.16 27.65 -37.29
CA ARG A 221 -23.90 28.73 -38.27
C ARG A 221 -25.08 28.95 -39.23
N GLU A 222 -25.77 27.88 -39.58
CA GLU A 222 -26.84 27.89 -40.60
C GLU A 222 -28.06 28.68 -40.13
N PHE A 223 -28.15 29.00 -38.83
CA PHE A 223 -29.19 29.89 -38.32
C PHE A 223 -29.15 31.24 -39.05
N GLU A 224 -27.96 31.84 -39.17
CA GLU A 224 -27.78 33.14 -39.83
C GLU A 224 -28.02 33.05 -41.34
N ASP A 225 -27.83 31.86 -41.93
CA ASP A 225 -28.12 31.56 -43.34
C ASP A 225 -29.61 31.27 -43.61
N GLY A 226 -30.46 31.30 -42.58
CA GLY A 226 -31.90 31.11 -42.72
C GLY A 226 -32.36 29.66 -42.64
N PHE A 227 -31.67 28.79 -41.88
CA PHE A 227 -32.04 27.38 -41.68
C PHE A 227 -33.52 27.17 -41.31
N PHE A 228 -34.13 28.08 -40.57
CA PHE A 228 -35.53 28.01 -40.14
C PHE A 228 -36.53 28.74 -41.04
N ASN A 229 -36.09 29.32 -42.16
CA ASN A 229 -36.98 30.05 -43.06
C ASN A 229 -38.09 29.14 -43.61
N GLY A 230 -39.34 29.60 -43.52
CA GLY A 230 -40.52 28.86 -43.99
C GLY A 230 -40.97 27.71 -43.09
N VAL A 231 -40.43 27.57 -41.88
CA VAL A 231 -40.82 26.55 -40.90
C VAL A 231 -41.58 27.18 -39.74
N ASP A 232 -42.65 26.53 -39.27
CA ASP A 232 -43.43 26.99 -38.11
C ASP A 232 -42.54 26.98 -36.85
N THR A 233 -42.66 28.01 -36.00
CA THR A 233 -41.94 28.16 -34.73
C THR A 233 -42.00 26.93 -33.82
N LYS A 234 -43.08 26.16 -33.84
CA LYS A 234 -43.24 24.91 -33.06
C LYS A 234 -42.31 23.79 -33.52
N ASP A 235 -41.83 23.87 -34.76
CA ASP A 235 -41.03 22.85 -35.44
C ASP A 235 -39.56 23.28 -35.54
N GLN A 236 -39.16 24.39 -34.91
CA GLN A 236 -37.80 24.90 -34.84
C GLN A 236 -37.18 24.57 -33.47
N TYR A 237 -35.99 23.97 -33.45
CA TYR A 237 -35.31 23.57 -32.22
C TYR A 237 -33.85 24.00 -32.24
N VAL A 238 -33.46 24.85 -31.28
CA VAL A 238 -32.04 25.09 -30.98
C VAL A 238 -31.61 24.07 -29.94
N SER A 239 -30.60 23.26 -30.27
CA SER A 239 -30.36 22.01 -29.57
C SER A 239 -28.94 21.93 -28.99
N PHE A 240 -28.81 21.24 -27.87
CA PHE A 240 -27.52 20.87 -27.32
C PHE A 240 -27.59 19.48 -26.69
N VAL A 241 -26.45 18.80 -26.64
CA VAL A 241 -26.32 17.51 -25.95
C VAL A 241 -26.29 17.74 -24.45
N ASP A 242 -27.31 17.27 -23.74
CA ASP A 242 -27.49 17.50 -22.31
C ASP A 242 -27.01 16.31 -21.47
N PRO A 243 -25.95 16.48 -20.66
CA PRO A 243 -25.52 15.43 -19.74
C PRO A 243 -26.39 15.34 -18.48
N SER A 244 -27.35 16.23 -18.26
CA SER A 244 -28.28 16.19 -17.12
C SER A 244 -29.35 15.12 -17.29
N THR A 245 -29.62 14.34 -16.24
CA THR A 245 -30.79 13.44 -16.16
C THR A 245 -31.90 13.96 -15.25
N TYR A 246 -31.80 15.20 -14.76
CA TYR A 246 -32.87 15.82 -13.98
C TYR A 246 -34.10 16.06 -14.85
N HIS A 247 -35.29 15.70 -14.36
CA HIS A 247 -36.54 15.81 -15.14
C HIS A 247 -36.83 17.24 -15.64
N GLU A 248 -36.51 18.26 -14.85
CA GLU A 248 -36.83 19.66 -15.17
C GLU A 248 -35.62 20.58 -15.34
N ASN A 249 -34.43 20.13 -14.91
CA ASN A 249 -33.24 20.97 -14.90
C ASN A 249 -32.33 20.61 -16.09
N PRO A 250 -32.17 21.48 -17.09
CA PRO A 250 -31.15 21.29 -18.13
C PRO A 250 -29.74 21.40 -17.55
N GLY A 251 -28.75 20.86 -18.25
CA GLY A 251 -27.35 20.95 -17.83
C GLY A 251 -26.80 22.38 -17.85
N TRP A 252 -25.57 22.52 -17.38
CA TRP A 252 -24.92 23.81 -17.09
C TRP A 252 -24.66 24.70 -18.32
N MET A 253 -24.19 24.12 -19.43
CA MET A 253 -23.82 24.82 -20.67
C MET A 253 -24.97 25.50 -21.42
N LEU A 254 -26.24 25.21 -21.10
CA LEU A 254 -27.38 25.94 -21.68
C LEU A 254 -27.31 27.44 -21.39
N ARG A 255 -26.72 27.84 -20.25
CA ARG A 255 -26.49 29.25 -19.90
C ARG A 255 -25.72 29.99 -20.99
N ASN A 256 -24.67 29.37 -21.54
CA ASN A 256 -23.82 29.96 -22.56
C ASN A 256 -24.54 30.00 -23.92
N LEU A 257 -25.26 28.94 -24.26
CA LEU A 257 -26.06 28.88 -25.49
C LEU A 257 -27.15 29.97 -25.52
N LEU A 258 -27.81 30.25 -24.40
CA LEU A 258 -28.84 31.30 -24.32
C LEU A 258 -28.27 32.71 -24.51
N VAL A 259 -27.02 32.94 -24.13
CA VAL A 259 -26.32 34.20 -24.42
C VAL A 259 -26.02 34.32 -25.91
N LEU A 260 -25.60 33.23 -26.57
CA LEU A 260 -25.42 33.19 -28.03
C LEU A 260 -26.74 33.50 -28.75
N VAL A 261 -27.82 32.82 -28.39
CA VAL A 261 -29.16 33.01 -28.99
C VAL A 261 -29.60 34.48 -28.88
N ARG A 262 -29.46 35.10 -27.70
CA ARG A 262 -29.81 36.51 -27.55
C ARG A 262 -28.92 37.43 -28.37
N ARG A 263 -27.61 37.21 -28.34
CA ARG A 263 -26.62 38.14 -28.90
C ARG A 263 -26.57 38.09 -30.42
N ARG A 264 -26.60 36.89 -31.01
CA ARG A 264 -26.46 36.65 -32.44
C ARG A 264 -27.81 36.48 -33.12
N TYR A 265 -28.65 35.58 -32.61
CA TYR A 265 -29.95 35.26 -33.23
C TYR A 265 -31.03 36.31 -32.94
N LYS A 266 -30.82 37.16 -31.92
CA LYS A 266 -31.74 38.24 -31.51
C LYS A 266 -33.17 37.75 -31.25
N LEU A 267 -33.28 36.54 -30.70
CA LEU A 267 -34.55 35.94 -30.31
C LEU A 267 -34.87 36.26 -28.85
N ASP A 268 -36.13 36.64 -28.60
CA ASP A 268 -36.69 36.79 -27.25
C ASP A 268 -37.53 35.58 -26.82
N LYS A 269 -37.89 34.72 -27.79
CA LYS A 269 -38.59 33.44 -27.61
C LYS A 269 -37.85 32.37 -28.38
N VAL A 270 -37.51 31.26 -27.72
CA VAL A 270 -36.79 30.14 -28.35
C VAL A 270 -37.26 28.81 -27.79
N GLN A 271 -37.35 27.81 -28.66
CA GLN A 271 -37.58 26.42 -28.28
C GLN A 271 -36.24 25.68 -28.24
N ILE A 272 -35.87 25.22 -27.04
CA ILE A 272 -34.62 24.51 -26.77
C ILE A 272 -34.88 23.01 -26.68
N LEU A 273 -34.10 22.22 -27.42
CA LEU A 273 -34.04 20.77 -27.27
C LEU A 273 -32.80 20.37 -26.47
N CYS A 274 -33.01 19.92 -25.25
CA CYS A 274 -31.98 19.32 -24.40
C CYS A 274 -31.88 17.84 -24.78
N TYR A 275 -30.98 17.52 -25.71
CA TYR A 275 -30.83 16.18 -26.27
C TYR A 275 -30.17 15.24 -25.26
N ARG A 276 -30.93 14.27 -24.75
CA ARG A 276 -30.49 13.31 -23.70
C ARG A 276 -30.51 11.86 -24.18
N ASP A 277 -30.95 11.64 -25.41
CA ASP A 277 -31.13 10.30 -25.95
C ASP A 277 -29.77 9.70 -26.32
N ASN A 278 -29.70 8.38 -26.33
CA ASN A 278 -28.52 7.64 -26.76
C ASN A 278 -28.91 6.56 -27.76
N HIS A 279 -27.96 6.18 -28.62
CA HIS A 279 -28.21 5.22 -29.68
C HIS A 279 -28.71 3.85 -29.17
N ALA A 280 -28.24 3.42 -27.99
CA ALA A 280 -28.61 2.14 -27.37
C ALA A 280 -30.08 2.11 -26.86
N LYS A 281 -30.61 3.25 -26.42
CA LYS A 281 -31.97 3.42 -25.88
C LYS A 281 -32.76 4.45 -26.70
N ARG A 282 -32.53 4.48 -28.02
CA ARG A 282 -33.14 5.47 -28.93
C ARG A 282 -34.68 5.46 -28.98
N HIS A 283 -35.30 4.36 -28.55
CA HIS A 283 -36.75 4.22 -28.44
C HIS A 283 -37.33 4.82 -27.15
N VAL A 284 -36.49 5.26 -26.20
CA VAL A 284 -36.94 5.86 -24.93
C VAL A 284 -36.76 7.37 -25.02
N PRO A 285 -37.85 8.17 -25.03
CA PRO A 285 -37.77 9.63 -25.11
C PRO A 285 -37.28 10.22 -23.77
N GLN A 286 -35.98 10.50 -23.69
CA GLN A 286 -35.33 11.09 -22.51
C GLN A 286 -35.08 12.58 -22.68
N SER A 287 -35.00 13.07 -23.92
CA SER A 287 -34.82 14.48 -24.24
C SER A 287 -35.87 15.40 -23.62
N LEU A 288 -35.43 16.59 -23.20
CA LEU A 288 -36.27 17.61 -22.57
C LEU A 288 -36.40 18.80 -23.52
N ILE A 289 -37.65 19.22 -23.79
CA ILE A 289 -37.93 20.38 -24.64
C ILE A 289 -38.40 21.52 -23.74
N LEU A 290 -37.82 22.70 -23.95
CA LEU A 290 -38.08 23.90 -23.16
C LEU A 290 -38.46 25.07 -24.07
N ILE A 291 -39.64 25.64 -23.88
CA ILE A 291 -40.01 26.92 -24.51
C ILE A 291 -39.65 28.02 -23.53
N LEU A 292 -38.67 28.83 -23.92
CA LEU A 292 -38.09 29.88 -23.10
C LEU A 292 -38.43 31.24 -23.70
N GLU A 293 -38.89 32.16 -22.86
CA GLU A 293 -39.09 33.56 -23.21
C GLU A 293 -38.31 34.45 -22.26
N SER A 294 -37.85 35.57 -22.79
CA SER A 294 -37.30 36.68 -22.02
C SER A 294 -38.15 37.91 -22.27
N ILE A 295 -38.41 38.66 -21.20
CA ILE A 295 -39.09 39.94 -21.32
C ILE A 295 -38.08 40.91 -21.95
N TYR A 296 -38.43 41.46 -23.10
CA TYR A 296 -37.66 42.46 -23.82
C TYR A 296 -37.60 43.76 -22.98
N ASP A 297 -36.39 44.19 -22.63
CA ASP A 297 -36.15 45.49 -21.98
C ASP A 297 -35.40 46.42 -22.97
N PRO A 298 -36.09 47.40 -23.57
CA PRO A 298 -35.49 48.32 -24.53
C PRO A 298 -34.36 49.19 -23.93
N GLU A 299 -34.37 49.48 -22.63
CA GLU A 299 -33.34 50.31 -21.98
C GLU A 299 -32.01 49.57 -21.78
N TYR A 300 -32.05 48.23 -21.73
CA TYR A 300 -30.88 47.38 -21.48
C TYR A 300 -29.93 47.30 -22.70
N GLN A 301 -30.44 47.35 -23.94
CA GLN A 301 -29.60 47.37 -25.14
C GLN A 301 -28.91 48.73 -25.36
N LEU A 302 -29.47 49.83 -24.84
CA LEU A 302 -28.93 51.19 -24.98
C LEU A 302 -27.76 51.48 -24.02
N THR A 303 -27.62 50.72 -22.92
CA THR A 303 -26.71 51.06 -21.82
C THR A 303 -25.46 50.18 -21.71
N ALA A 304 -25.41 48.99 -22.32
CA ALA A 304 -24.22 48.12 -22.24
C ALA A 304 -24.07 47.11 -23.40
N PRO A 305 -23.79 47.55 -24.64
CA PRO A 305 -23.58 46.62 -25.75
C PRO A 305 -22.32 45.75 -25.59
N ASP A 306 -21.27 46.16 -24.88
CA ASP A 306 -19.96 45.47 -24.88
C ASP A 306 -19.48 44.95 -23.51
N GLN A 307 -20.31 45.00 -22.49
CA GLN A 307 -19.95 44.49 -21.16
C GLN A 307 -20.21 42.99 -21.05
N ILE A 308 -19.20 42.22 -20.60
CA ILE A 308 -19.37 40.79 -20.35
C ILE A 308 -20.42 40.56 -19.26
N PRO A 309 -21.35 39.61 -19.45
CA PRO A 309 -22.33 39.29 -18.41
C PRO A 309 -21.69 38.68 -17.16
N LYS A 310 -22.44 38.64 -16.06
CA LYS A 310 -21.98 38.01 -14.82
C LYS A 310 -21.60 36.54 -15.07
N VAL A 311 -20.44 36.14 -14.55
CA VAL A 311 -19.87 34.80 -14.72
C VAL A 311 -19.90 34.02 -13.41
N THR A 312 -20.30 32.76 -13.47
CA THR A 312 -20.20 31.80 -12.35
C THR A 312 -19.72 30.45 -12.87
N GLY A 313 -19.11 29.60 -12.05
CA GLY A 313 -18.68 28.30 -12.55
C GLY A 313 -17.81 27.41 -11.67
N TRP A 314 -17.33 27.91 -10.52
CA TRP A 314 -16.49 27.08 -9.63
C TRP A 314 -17.25 25.87 -9.11
N GLU A 315 -16.62 24.70 -9.25
CA GLU A 315 -17.17 23.43 -8.81
C GLU A 315 -17.32 23.40 -7.29
N ARG A 316 -18.40 22.78 -6.81
CA ARG A 316 -18.60 22.49 -5.39
C ARG A 316 -18.05 21.12 -5.04
N ASN A 317 -17.51 20.98 -3.84
CA ASN A 317 -17.12 19.67 -3.31
C ASN A 317 -18.36 18.82 -2.95
N SER A 318 -18.15 17.57 -2.52
CA SER A 318 -19.22 16.66 -2.08
C SER A 318 -20.05 17.20 -0.90
N LEU A 319 -19.54 18.16 -0.14
CA LEU A 319 -20.22 18.85 0.96
C LEU A 319 -20.95 20.13 0.50
N GLY A 320 -21.03 20.40 -0.80
CA GLY A 320 -21.69 21.58 -1.37
C GLY A 320 -20.91 22.91 -1.20
N LYS A 321 -19.69 22.86 -0.66
CA LYS A 321 -18.83 24.04 -0.43
C LYS A 321 -17.98 24.34 -1.66
N LEU A 322 -17.70 25.63 -1.89
CA LEU A 322 -16.82 26.11 -2.95
C LEU A 322 -15.35 26.01 -2.47
N THR A 323 -14.79 24.81 -2.55
CA THR A 323 -13.41 24.52 -2.13
C THR A 323 -12.77 23.55 -3.10
N ALA A 324 -11.45 23.67 -3.28
CA ALA A 324 -10.65 22.72 -4.04
C ALA A 324 -10.75 21.29 -3.49
N LYS A 325 -10.57 20.31 -4.38
CA LYS A 325 -10.47 18.89 -4.04
C LYS A 325 -9.01 18.51 -3.86
N VAL A 326 -8.76 17.53 -2.99
CA VAL A 326 -7.44 16.95 -2.75
C VAL A 326 -7.55 15.44 -2.91
N THR A 327 -6.69 14.87 -3.75
CA THR A 327 -6.61 13.43 -3.99
C THR A 327 -5.21 12.94 -3.62
N ASN A 328 -5.13 11.93 -2.74
CA ASN A 328 -3.90 11.27 -2.36
C ASN A 328 -3.76 9.96 -3.14
N LEU A 329 -2.70 9.84 -3.94
CA LEU A 329 -2.43 8.69 -4.79
C LEU A 329 -1.14 7.96 -4.40
N ALA A 330 -0.61 8.20 -3.20
CA ALA A 330 0.63 7.57 -2.74
C ALA A 330 0.55 6.04 -2.80
N GLN A 331 -0.59 5.46 -2.42
CA GLN A 331 -0.80 4.00 -2.48
C GLN A 331 -0.69 3.40 -3.89
N TYR A 332 -0.83 4.20 -4.94
CA TYR A 332 -0.79 3.75 -6.34
C TYR A 332 0.48 4.18 -7.08
N MET A 333 1.23 5.15 -6.53
CA MET A 333 2.34 5.79 -7.23
C MET A 333 3.67 5.74 -6.46
N ASP A 334 3.65 5.55 -5.13
CA ASP A 334 4.84 5.45 -4.29
C ASP A 334 5.44 4.04 -4.37
N PRO A 335 6.65 3.86 -4.96
CA PRO A 335 7.26 2.55 -5.09
C PRO A 335 7.47 1.82 -3.76
N ALA A 336 7.73 2.57 -2.67
CA ALA A 336 7.95 1.97 -1.35
C ALA A 336 6.64 1.39 -0.78
N GLN A 337 5.52 2.11 -0.93
CA GLN A 337 4.21 1.62 -0.51
C GLN A 337 3.72 0.47 -1.39
N LEU A 338 4.00 0.51 -2.70
CA LEU A 338 3.68 -0.59 -3.60
C LEU A 338 4.44 -1.88 -3.22
N ALA A 339 5.73 -1.76 -2.87
CA ALA A 339 6.52 -2.87 -2.37
C ALA A 339 5.98 -3.43 -1.03
N ASP A 340 5.63 -2.55 -0.08
CA ASP A 340 5.01 -2.94 1.19
C ASP A 340 3.69 -3.70 0.99
N GLN A 341 2.81 -3.19 0.12
CA GLN A 341 1.55 -3.86 -0.21
C GLN A 341 1.76 -5.23 -0.88
N ALA A 342 2.75 -5.35 -1.79
CA ALA A 342 3.04 -6.60 -2.47
C ALA A 342 3.56 -7.69 -1.51
N VAL A 343 4.45 -7.32 -0.58
CA VAL A 343 4.96 -8.22 0.46
C VAL A 343 3.82 -8.67 1.39
N ASP A 344 3.02 -7.73 1.88
CA ASP A 344 1.89 -8.04 2.76
C ASP A 344 0.83 -8.89 2.06
N LEU A 345 0.61 -8.69 0.75
CA LEU A 345 -0.32 -9.50 -0.03
C LEU A 345 0.15 -10.96 -0.12
N ASN A 346 1.44 -11.22 -0.31
CA ASN A 346 1.97 -12.58 -0.39
C ASN A 346 1.69 -13.38 0.89
N LEU A 347 1.92 -12.77 2.05
CA LEU A 347 1.63 -13.35 3.35
C LEU A 347 0.12 -13.55 3.56
N LYS A 348 -0.71 -12.55 3.19
CA LYS A 348 -2.18 -12.67 3.26
C LYS A 348 -2.70 -13.80 2.38
N LEU A 349 -2.08 -14.06 1.22
CA LEU A 349 -2.45 -15.19 0.36
C LEU A 349 -2.17 -16.54 1.04
N MET A 350 -1.09 -16.68 1.81
CA MET A 350 -0.85 -17.89 2.61
C MET A 350 -1.98 -18.11 3.64
N LYS A 351 -2.36 -17.04 4.34
CA LYS A 351 -3.49 -17.06 5.29
C LYS A 351 -4.80 -17.45 4.60
N TRP A 352 -5.18 -16.77 3.52
CA TRP A 352 -6.48 -17.00 2.89
C TRP A 352 -6.60 -18.35 2.17
N ARG A 353 -5.50 -18.85 1.60
CA ARG A 353 -5.55 -20.08 0.79
C ARG A 353 -5.25 -21.35 1.58
N ILE A 354 -4.39 -21.28 2.60
CA ILE A 354 -3.82 -22.46 3.26
C ILE A 354 -4.15 -22.49 4.75
N ALA A 355 -3.92 -21.39 5.48
CA ALA A 355 -4.06 -21.36 6.93
C ALA A 355 -4.89 -20.14 7.42
N PRO A 356 -6.23 -20.21 7.40
CA PRO A 356 -7.11 -19.08 7.72
C PRO A 356 -6.93 -18.52 9.15
N GLU A 357 -6.58 -19.39 10.10
CA GLU A 357 -6.35 -19.03 11.51
C GLU A 357 -4.97 -18.39 11.76
N LEU A 358 -4.12 -18.28 10.74
CA LEU A 358 -2.79 -17.68 10.86
C LEU A 358 -2.88 -16.20 11.22
N ASN A 359 -2.25 -15.83 12.33
CA ASN A 359 -2.13 -14.45 12.78
C ASN A 359 -0.80 -13.84 12.31
N LEU A 360 -0.85 -13.23 11.13
CA LEU A 360 0.29 -12.53 10.52
C LEU A 360 0.66 -11.24 11.28
N ASP A 361 -0.31 -10.57 11.91
CA ASP A 361 -0.06 -9.31 12.60
C ASP A 361 0.81 -9.52 13.84
N THR A 362 0.64 -10.63 14.56
CA THR A 362 1.53 -10.99 15.67
C THR A 362 2.97 -11.16 15.20
N ILE A 363 3.18 -11.82 14.06
CA ILE A 363 4.53 -12.03 13.50
C ILE A 363 5.12 -10.68 13.04
N LYS A 364 4.37 -9.90 12.26
CA LYS A 364 4.78 -8.59 11.73
C LYS A 364 5.25 -7.62 12.83
N ASN A 365 4.52 -7.59 13.94
CA ASN A 365 4.75 -6.65 15.05
C ASN A 365 5.78 -7.14 16.09
N THR A 366 6.25 -8.39 16.00
CA THR A 366 7.26 -8.91 16.93
C THR A 366 8.60 -8.21 16.70
N LYS A 367 9.18 -7.64 17.76
CA LYS A 367 10.51 -7.03 17.70
C LYS A 367 11.59 -8.07 17.97
N CYS A 368 12.47 -8.27 16.99
CA CYS A 368 13.50 -9.30 17.06
C CYS A 368 14.89 -8.70 17.32
N LEU A 369 15.54 -9.13 18.41
CA LEU A 369 16.94 -8.83 18.69
C LEU A 369 17.82 -10.00 18.26
N LEU A 370 18.75 -9.77 17.34
CA LEU A 370 19.70 -10.76 16.84
C LEU A 370 21.08 -10.53 17.45
N LEU A 371 21.46 -11.38 18.40
CA LEU A 371 22.79 -11.38 19.01
C LEU A 371 23.73 -12.21 18.13
N GLY A 372 24.45 -11.53 17.26
CA GLY A 372 25.29 -12.10 16.20
C GLY A 372 24.80 -11.72 14.81
N ALA A 373 25.66 -11.06 14.03
CA ALA A 373 25.46 -10.73 12.61
C ALA A 373 26.37 -11.58 11.71
N GLY A 374 26.75 -12.77 12.18
CA GLY A 374 27.49 -13.77 11.40
C GLY A 374 26.61 -14.58 10.45
N THR A 375 27.00 -15.83 10.19
CA THR A 375 26.32 -16.73 9.25
C THR A 375 24.84 -16.93 9.65
N LEU A 376 24.55 -17.21 10.91
CA LEU A 376 23.17 -17.38 11.37
C LEU A 376 22.37 -16.08 11.32
N GLY A 377 22.90 -14.97 11.84
CA GLY A 377 22.19 -13.68 11.89
C GLY A 377 21.74 -13.18 10.52
N THR A 378 22.59 -13.34 9.51
CA THR A 378 22.30 -12.91 8.13
C THR A 378 21.24 -13.78 7.44
N TYR A 379 21.18 -15.09 7.70
CA TYR A 379 20.08 -15.95 7.21
C TYR A 379 18.78 -15.75 7.99
N VAL A 380 18.86 -15.73 9.33
CA VAL A 380 17.69 -15.54 10.21
C VAL A 380 16.97 -14.24 9.89
N SER A 381 17.69 -13.13 9.75
CA SER A 381 17.08 -11.83 9.42
C SER A 381 16.35 -11.81 8.08
N ARG A 382 16.92 -12.43 7.03
CA ARG A 382 16.24 -12.56 5.72
C ARG A 382 14.94 -13.36 5.83
N LEU A 383 14.95 -14.43 6.62
CA LEU A 383 13.77 -15.26 6.84
C LEU A 383 12.70 -14.55 7.69
N LEU A 384 13.10 -13.80 8.72
CA LEU A 384 12.20 -12.96 9.51
C LEU A 384 11.51 -11.89 8.64
N MET A 385 12.27 -11.24 7.77
CA MET A 385 11.73 -10.29 6.80
C MET A 385 10.76 -10.97 5.81
N GLY A 386 11.07 -12.20 5.38
CA GLY A 386 10.16 -13.02 4.56
C GLY A 386 8.83 -13.31 5.25
N TRP A 387 8.83 -13.48 6.57
CA TRP A 387 7.63 -13.59 7.41
C TRP A 387 6.95 -12.25 7.75
N GLY A 388 7.49 -11.14 7.24
CA GLY A 388 6.92 -9.81 7.40
C GLY A 388 7.34 -9.07 8.68
N VAL A 389 8.29 -9.59 9.45
CA VAL A 389 8.82 -8.91 10.65
C VAL A 389 9.39 -7.55 10.26
N ARG A 390 8.96 -6.48 10.96
CA ARG A 390 9.37 -5.12 10.64
C ARG A 390 10.51 -4.58 11.49
N LYS A 391 10.63 -4.98 12.76
CA LYS A 391 11.68 -4.48 13.66
C LYS A 391 12.78 -5.54 13.89
N ILE A 392 13.97 -5.31 13.34
CA ILE A 392 15.12 -6.23 13.47
C ILE A 392 16.36 -5.46 13.92
N THR A 393 16.85 -5.78 15.12
CA THR A 393 18.04 -5.15 15.69
C THR A 393 19.21 -6.13 15.73
N PHE A 394 20.37 -5.74 15.21
CA PHE A 394 21.60 -6.56 15.26
C PHE A 394 22.54 -6.09 16.35
N VAL A 395 23.22 -7.05 16.99
CA VAL A 395 24.35 -6.81 17.90
C VAL A 395 25.54 -7.66 17.44
N ASP A 396 26.64 -7.01 17.11
CA ASP A 396 27.89 -7.69 16.70
C ASP A 396 29.10 -6.74 16.83
N ASN A 397 30.23 -7.22 17.34
CA ASN A 397 31.45 -6.41 17.50
C ASN A 397 32.42 -6.52 16.31
N ALA A 398 32.26 -7.53 15.46
CA ALA A 398 33.20 -7.86 14.41
C ALA A 398 33.05 -6.98 13.17
N SER A 399 34.08 -7.05 12.32
CA SER A 399 34.10 -6.40 11.00
C SER A 399 34.02 -7.46 9.91
N VAL A 400 33.49 -7.11 8.74
CA VAL A 400 33.34 -8.03 7.61
C VAL A 400 34.72 -8.39 7.05
N SER A 401 35.00 -9.70 6.91
CA SER A 401 36.24 -10.20 6.32
C SER A 401 36.02 -10.84 4.95
N PHE A 402 37.07 -11.00 4.15
CA PHE A 402 36.99 -11.52 2.77
C PHE A 402 36.34 -12.91 2.65
N SER A 403 36.38 -13.74 3.69
CA SER A 403 35.74 -15.07 3.70
C SER A 403 34.25 -15.02 4.04
N ASN A 404 33.72 -13.88 4.48
CA ASN A 404 32.35 -13.74 4.98
C ASN A 404 31.28 -13.70 3.88
N PRO A 405 31.39 -12.90 2.79
CA PRO A 405 30.32 -12.72 1.81
C PRO A 405 29.73 -14.02 1.25
N VAL A 406 30.57 -15.04 1.02
CA VAL A 406 30.14 -16.34 0.48
C VAL A 406 29.34 -17.20 1.46
N ARG A 407 29.30 -16.83 2.75
CA ARG A 407 28.55 -17.53 3.83
C ARG A 407 27.53 -16.64 4.52
N GLN A 408 27.66 -15.32 4.43
CA GLN A 408 26.89 -14.33 5.16
C GLN A 408 26.14 -13.44 4.16
N PRO A 409 24.91 -13.81 3.76
CA PRO A 409 24.21 -13.23 2.60
C PRO A 409 23.74 -11.77 2.76
N LEU A 410 24.24 -11.02 3.73
CA LEU A 410 24.01 -9.57 3.84
C LEU A 410 25.26 -8.75 3.51
N PHE A 411 26.39 -9.40 3.21
CA PHE A 411 27.66 -8.74 2.94
C PHE A 411 28.13 -9.05 1.52
N ASP A 412 28.65 -8.02 0.86
CA ASP A 412 29.26 -8.10 -0.47
C ASP A 412 30.79 -7.97 -0.38
N PHE A 413 31.50 -8.25 -1.47
CA PHE A 413 32.95 -8.06 -1.56
C PHE A 413 33.39 -6.63 -1.22
N LYS A 414 32.60 -5.62 -1.63
CA LYS A 414 32.86 -4.20 -1.35
C LYS A 414 32.92 -3.90 0.16
N ASP A 415 32.20 -4.68 0.97
CA ASP A 415 32.10 -4.48 2.41
C ASP A 415 33.36 -4.97 3.16
N CYS A 416 34.27 -5.67 2.48
CA CYS A 416 35.52 -6.17 3.03
C CYS A 416 36.70 -5.18 2.89
N ILE A 417 36.53 -4.14 2.06
CA ILE A 417 37.59 -3.19 1.72
C ILE A 417 37.82 -2.22 2.90
N ASP A 418 38.98 -1.58 2.96
CA ASP A 418 39.33 -0.56 3.98
C ASP A 418 39.23 -1.03 5.44
N GLY A 419 39.59 -2.29 5.69
CA GLY A 419 39.55 -2.90 7.02
C GLY A 419 38.20 -3.53 7.40
N GLY A 420 37.25 -3.52 6.47
CA GLY A 420 35.96 -4.19 6.61
C GLY A 420 34.92 -3.33 7.33
N ALA A 421 33.71 -3.27 6.78
CA ALA A 421 32.58 -2.61 7.41
C ALA A 421 32.21 -3.30 8.74
N LYS A 422 31.67 -2.54 9.70
CA LYS A 422 31.15 -3.13 10.95
C LYS A 422 29.91 -3.95 10.67
N LYS A 423 29.92 -5.22 11.08
CA LYS A 423 28.87 -6.20 10.71
C LYS A 423 27.48 -5.75 11.13
N ALA A 424 27.33 -5.28 12.37
CA ALA A 424 26.01 -4.89 12.90
C ALA A 424 25.38 -3.75 12.07
N PHE A 425 26.14 -2.70 11.76
CA PHE A 425 25.65 -1.57 10.96
C PHE A 425 25.40 -1.99 9.51
N ARG A 426 26.36 -2.66 8.87
CA ARG A 426 26.22 -3.07 7.47
C ARG A 426 25.06 -4.05 7.26
N ALA A 427 24.83 -4.98 8.19
CA ALA A 427 23.70 -5.90 8.12
C ALA A 427 22.35 -5.16 8.18
N SER A 428 22.26 -4.13 9.03
CA SER A 428 21.07 -3.28 9.14
C SER A 428 20.81 -2.49 7.86
N GLU A 429 21.84 -1.87 7.28
CA GLU A 429 21.75 -1.18 5.99
C GLU A 429 21.34 -2.13 4.86
N ALA A 430 21.93 -3.33 4.81
CA ALA A 430 21.61 -4.33 3.80
C ALA A 430 20.13 -4.76 3.85
N LEU A 431 19.52 -4.86 5.04
CA LEU A 431 18.08 -5.13 5.14
C LEU A 431 17.24 -3.98 4.57
N GLN A 432 17.61 -2.73 4.87
CA GLN A 432 16.91 -1.56 4.34
C GLN A 432 17.07 -1.42 2.82
N GLU A 433 18.22 -1.82 2.27
CA GLU A 433 18.45 -1.93 0.82
C GLU A 433 17.55 -2.99 0.16
N ILE A 434 17.33 -4.13 0.84
CA ILE A 434 16.46 -5.20 0.32
C ILE A 434 14.99 -4.80 0.38
N TYR A 435 14.55 -4.20 1.50
CA TYR A 435 13.17 -3.81 1.70
C TYR A 435 13.09 -2.53 2.55
N PRO A 436 12.75 -1.37 1.94
CA PRO A 436 12.75 -0.08 2.64
C PRO A 436 11.76 0.05 3.80
N GLY A 437 10.76 -0.85 3.88
CA GLY A 437 9.77 -0.84 4.97
C GLY A 437 10.24 -1.50 6.27
N VAL A 438 11.45 -2.07 6.31
CA VAL A 438 12.03 -2.64 7.54
C VAL A 438 12.63 -1.54 8.42
N ASP A 439 12.28 -1.56 9.71
CA ASP A 439 12.95 -0.78 10.74
C ASP A 439 14.09 -1.64 11.32
N SER A 440 15.28 -1.49 10.73
CA SER A 440 16.47 -2.19 11.21
C SER A 440 17.50 -1.23 11.82
N THR A 441 18.14 -1.66 12.91
CA THR A 441 19.23 -0.95 13.58
C THR A 441 20.36 -1.90 13.94
N GLY A 442 21.61 -1.46 13.88
CA GLY A 442 22.78 -2.22 14.31
C GLY A 442 23.47 -1.58 15.52
N HIS A 443 24.00 -2.40 16.44
CA HIS A 443 24.82 -1.96 17.56
C HIS A 443 26.16 -2.71 17.57
N VAL A 444 27.25 -1.95 17.52
CA VAL A 444 28.61 -2.49 17.63
C VAL A 444 29.02 -2.54 19.09
N MET A 445 28.91 -3.72 19.69
CA MET A 445 29.26 -3.96 21.09
C MET A 445 29.66 -5.40 21.33
N ALA A 446 30.53 -5.62 22.32
CA ALA A 446 30.89 -6.95 22.78
C ALA A 446 29.92 -7.39 23.88
N VAL A 447 29.49 -8.66 23.83
CA VAL A 447 28.72 -9.28 24.91
C VAL A 447 29.72 -9.88 25.91
N PRO A 448 29.63 -9.53 27.20
CA PRO A 448 30.50 -10.12 28.23
C PRO A 448 30.39 -11.66 28.27
N MET A 449 31.53 -12.34 28.25
CA MET A 449 31.62 -13.80 28.17
C MET A 449 32.02 -14.39 29.52
N LEU A 450 31.29 -15.41 29.99
CA LEU A 450 31.59 -16.08 31.25
C LEU A 450 32.97 -16.74 31.22
N GLY A 451 33.76 -16.58 32.29
CA GLY A 451 35.11 -17.14 32.41
C GLY A 451 36.22 -16.28 31.80
N HIS A 452 35.90 -15.13 31.19
CA HIS A 452 36.90 -14.17 30.71
C HIS A 452 37.03 -12.97 31.67
N PRO A 453 38.26 -12.60 32.07
CA PRO A 453 38.47 -11.50 33.00
C PRO A 453 38.05 -10.15 32.39
N ILE A 454 37.49 -9.28 33.23
CA ILE A 454 37.12 -7.92 32.85
C ILE A 454 38.41 -7.10 32.67
N THR A 455 38.69 -6.69 31.43
CA THR A 455 39.84 -5.83 31.11
C THR A 455 39.55 -4.34 31.32
N ASP A 456 38.32 -3.91 31.01
CA ASP A 456 37.81 -2.55 31.24
C ASP A 456 36.42 -2.62 31.87
N GLU A 457 36.31 -2.30 33.16
CA GLU A 457 35.05 -2.41 33.89
C GLU A 457 34.00 -1.40 33.40
N ALA A 458 34.41 -0.17 33.08
CA ALA A 458 33.48 0.88 32.67
C ALA A 458 32.86 0.57 31.30
N ALA A 459 33.67 0.13 30.34
CA ALA A 459 33.18 -0.29 29.02
C ALA A 459 32.31 -1.55 29.12
N THR A 460 32.71 -2.53 29.92
CA THR A 460 31.94 -3.77 30.11
C THR A 460 30.57 -3.49 30.74
N LYS A 461 30.52 -2.58 31.72
CA LYS A 461 29.28 -2.15 32.36
C LYS A 461 28.37 -1.42 31.38
N ALA A 462 28.90 -0.51 30.57
CA ALA A 462 28.11 0.19 29.55
C ALA A 462 27.53 -0.80 28.51
N ASN A 463 28.30 -1.80 28.09
CA ASN A 463 27.81 -2.87 27.21
C ASN A 463 26.72 -3.71 27.90
N PHE A 464 26.88 -4.02 29.18
CA PHE A 464 25.86 -4.72 29.95
C PHE A 464 24.54 -3.94 30.01
N GLU A 465 24.59 -2.65 30.36
CA GLU A 465 23.41 -1.78 30.44
C GLU A 465 22.72 -1.63 29.09
N LEU A 466 23.50 -1.49 28.01
CA LEU A 466 22.96 -1.46 26.65
C LEU A 466 22.30 -2.78 26.26
N LEU A 467 22.92 -3.93 26.55
CA LEU A 467 22.34 -5.24 26.27
C LEU A 467 21.03 -5.44 27.03
N GLN A 468 21.00 -5.05 28.31
CA GLN A 468 19.80 -5.12 29.14
C GLN A 468 18.66 -4.32 28.52
N LYS A 469 18.92 -3.06 28.17
CA LYS A 469 17.94 -2.19 27.50
C LYS A 469 17.44 -2.81 26.18
N LEU A 470 18.34 -3.33 25.36
CA LEU A 470 17.97 -3.98 24.10
C LEU A 470 17.08 -5.20 24.33
N ILE A 471 17.37 -6.03 25.33
CA ILE A 471 16.53 -7.20 25.66
C ILE A 471 15.15 -6.75 26.16
N GLU A 472 15.07 -5.70 26.98
CA GLU A 472 13.81 -5.14 27.48
C GLU A 472 12.94 -4.57 26.35
N ASP A 473 13.55 -3.87 25.39
CA ASP A 473 12.88 -3.20 24.27
C ASP A 473 12.34 -4.17 23.18
N HIS A 474 12.80 -5.43 23.18
CA HIS A 474 12.47 -6.45 22.17
C HIS A 474 11.62 -7.60 22.74
N ASP A 475 10.91 -8.32 21.86
CA ASP A 475 9.97 -9.39 22.26
C ASP A 475 10.62 -10.78 22.15
N ALA A 476 11.41 -10.98 21.10
CA ALA A 476 12.12 -12.23 20.81
C ALA A 476 13.63 -11.99 20.68
N ILE A 477 14.42 -12.77 21.42
CA ILE A 477 15.88 -12.67 21.49
C ILE A 477 16.50 -13.90 20.84
N PHE A 478 17.31 -13.69 19.81
CA PHE A 478 18.00 -14.75 19.09
C PHE A 478 19.47 -14.82 19.51
N LEU A 479 19.88 -15.97 20.02
CA LEU A 479 21.25 -16.28 20.40
C LEU A 479 21.94 -16.95 19.21
N LEU A 480 22.67 -16.16 18.42
CA LEU A 480 23.29 -16.54 17.15
C LEU A 480 24.81 -16.35 17.21
N MET A 481 25.36 -16.54 18.40
CA MET A 481 26.74 -16.22 18.76
C MET A 481 27.67 -17.40 18.46
N ASP A 482 28.96 -17.12 18.31
CA ASP A 482 29.92 -18.11 17.86
C ASP A 482 30.40 -19.07 18.95
N THR A 483 30.26 -18.69 20.24
CA THR A 483 30.78 -19.48 21.37
C THR A 483 29.72 -19.71 22.45
N ARG A 484 29.92 -20.76 23.23
CA ARG A 484 29.02 -21.12 24.33
C ARG A 484 29.01 -20.08 25.46
N GLU A 485 30.16 -19.53 25.82
CA GLU A 485 30.31 -18.61 26.97
C GLU A 485 29.55 -17.31 26.73
N SER A 486 29.56 -16.85 25.48
CA SER A 486 28.89 -15.63 25.05
C SER A 486 27.36 -15.72 25.12
N ARG A 487 26.78 -16.93 25.06
CA ARG A 487 25.33 -17.18 25.18
C ARG A 487 24.83 -17.10 26.63
N TRP A 488 25.70 -17.21 27.62
CA TRP A 488 25.31 -17.32 29.04
C TRP A 488 24.58 -16.09 29.53
N LEU A 489 25.17 -14.90 29.40
CA LEU A 489 24.59 -13.66 29.88
C LEU A 489 23.23 -13.34 29.23
N PRO A 490 23.09 -13.38 27.89
CA PRO A 490 21.79 -13.22 27.23
C PRO A 490 20.74 -14.25 27.69
N THR A 491 21.15 -15.47 28.03
CA THR A 491 20.23 -16.51 28.54
C THR A 491 19.68 -16.12 29.90
N VAL A 492 20.54 -15.66 30.82
CA VAL A 492 20.14 -15.19 32.16
C VAL A 492 19.19 -13.99 32.03
N MET A 493 19.58 -12.98 31.25
CA MET A 493 18.79 -11.76 31.03
C MET A 493 17.43 -12.05 30.41
N GLY A 494 17.40 -12.84 29.32
CA GLY A 494 16.16 -13.18 28.62
C GLY A 494 15.21 -13.99 29.51
N LYS A 495 15.74 -14.90 30.33
CA LYS A 495 14.97 -15.66 31.32
C LYS A 495 14.41 -14.75 32.42
N ALA A 496 15.23 -13.84 32.95
CA ALA A 496 14.83 -12.92 34.01
C ALA A 496 13.72 -11.95 33.55
N ALA A 497 13.80 -11.48 32.31
CA ALA A 497 12.84 -10.57 31.69
C ALA A 497 11.61 -11.26 31.06
N GLY A 498 11.53 -12.60 31.12
CA GLY A 498 10.39 -13.36 30.57
C GLY A 498 10.27 -13.32 29.03
N LYS A 499 11.38 -13.10 28.31
CA LYS A 499 11.41 -12.97 26.86
C LYS A 499 11.41 -14.33 26.16
N ILE A 500 10.97 -14.36 24.90
CA ILE A 500 11.11 -15.55 24.05
C ILE A 500 12.57 -15.63 23.60
N VAL A 501 13.32 -16.62 24.09
CA VAL A 501 14.73 -16.80 23.71
C VAL A 501 14.85 -17.97 22.75
N MET A 502 15.42 -17.70 21.57
CA MET A 502 15.62 -18.62 20.46
C MET A 502 17.13 -18.86 20.31
N ASN A 503 17.60 -20.08 20.44
CA ASN A 503 19.02 -20.42 20.38
C ASN A 503 19.31 -21.33 19.19
N ALA A 504 20.33 -20.99 18.42
CA ALA A 504 20.89 -21.86 17.39
C ALA A 504 22.40 -22.00 17.55
N ALA A 505 22.86 -23.25 17.55
CA ALA A 505 24.26 -23.65 17.68
C ALA A 505 24.64 -24.59 16.51
N LEU A 506 25.89 -24.51 16.06
CA LEU A 506 26.37 -25.25 14.89
C LEU A 506 27.59 -26.09 15.26
N GLY A 507 27.60 -27.33 14.75
CA GLY A 507 28.79 -28.16 14.62
C GLY A 507 29.21 -28.26 13.16
N PHE A 508 30.21 -29.10 12.87
CA PHE A 508 30.72 -29.31 11.51
C PHE A 508 29.62 -29.71 10.51
N ASP A 509 28.82 -30.72 10.86
CA ASP A 509 27.73 -31.28 10.05
C ASP A 509 26.43 -31.47 10.86
N THR A 510 26.35 -30.88 12.05
CA THR A 510 25.20 -30.94 12.96
C THR A 510 24.75 -29.55 13.37
N TYR A 511 23.50 -29.42 13.79
CA TYR A 511 22.98 -28.19 14.38
C TYR A 511 22.01 -28.48 15.52
N VAL A 512 21.89 -27.52 16.43
CA VAL A 512 20.88 -27.49 17.49
C VAL A 512 20.10 -26.19 17.37
N VAL A 513 18.78 -26.31 17.29
CA VAL A 513 17.83 -25.20 17.31
C VAL A 513 16.89 -25.41 18.48
N MET A 514 16.72 -24.43 19.36
CA MET A 514 15.83 -24.56 20.50
C MET A 514 15.23 -23.25 20.96
N ARG A 515 14.12 -23.34 21.68
CA ARG A 515 13.53 -22.23 22.44
C ARG A 515 13.71 -22.46 23.92
N HIS A 516 14.01 -21.43 24.70
CA HIS A 516 14.08 -21.56 26.16
C HIS A 516 12.69 -21.55 26.78
N GLY A 517 12.50 -22.24 27.90
CA GLY A 517 11.25 -22.16 28.66
C GLY A 517 11.08 -20.80 29.32
N VAL A 518 9.89 -20.22 29.17
CA VAL A 518 9.47 -19.00 29.88
C VAL A 518 8.81 -19.37 31.21
N THR A 519 9.06 -18.59 32.26
CA THR A 519 8.39 -18.78 33.56
C THR A 519 6.97 -18.22 33.46
N PRO A 520 5.91 -19.02 33.67
CA PRO A 520 4.54 -18.53 33.62
C PRO A 520 4.23 -17.49 34.73
N GLU A 521 3.24 -16.63 34.47
CA GLU A 521 2.87 -15.49 35.35
C GLU A 521 2.33 -15.93 36.73
N ASP A 522 1.85 -17.16 36.83
CA ASP A 522 1.41 -17.80 38.09
C ASP A 522 2.57 -18.18 39.02
N GLY A 523 3.82 -17.93 38.61
CA GLY A 523 5.02 -18.23 39.38
C GLY A 523 5.41 -19.72 39.35
N GLY A 524 4.78 -20.53 38.49
CA GLY A 524 5.17 -21.92 38.28
C GLY A 524 6.58 -22.05 37.71
N SER A 525 7.25 -23.18 37.95
CA SER A 525 8.54 -23.48 37.30
C SER A 525 8.35 -23.60 35.79
N ALA A 526 9.22 -22.95 35.00
CA ALA A 526 9.18 -23.11 33.55
C ALA A 526 9.37 -24.57 33.15
N ALA A 527 8.42 -25.13 32.41
CA ALA A 527 8.44 -26.56 32.10
C ALA A 527 9.64 -26.99 31.22
N LEU A 528 10.24 -26.06 30.47
CA LEU A 528 11.32 -26.37 29.51
C LEU A 528 12.66 -25.75 29.93
N GLY A 529 13.73 -26.51 29.72
CA GLY A 529 15.09 -26.08 29.98
C GLY A 529 15.61 -24.98 29.04
N CYS A 530 16.74 -24.39 29.41
CA CYS A 530 17.53 -23.55 28.51
C CYS A 530 18.70 -24.36 27.91
N TYR A 531 19.52 -23.71 27.09
CA TYR A 531 20.72 -24.32 26.50
C TYR A 531 21.65 -24.99 27.53
N PHE A 532 21.74 -24.42 28.74
CA PHE A 532 22.63 -24.90 29.81
C PHE A 532 21.98 -25.90 30.79
N CYS A 533 20.73 -26.31 30.58
CA CYS A 533 20.05 -27.23 31.52
C CYS A 533 20.52 -28.68 31.42
N ASN A 534 20.96 -29.10 30.24
CA ASN A 534 21.31 -30.50 29.97
C ASN A 534 22.81 -30.77 30.20
N ASP A 535 23.50 -29.87 30.89
CA ASP A 535 24.94 -29.96 31.13
C ASP A 535 25.26 -30.00 32.62
N VAL A 536 26.25 -30.80 32.98
CA VAL A 536 26.77 -30.98 34.34
C VAL A 536 27.98 -30.07 34.62
N VAL A 537 28.39 -29.23 33.66
CA VAL A 537 29.52 -28.29 33.81
C VAL A 537 29.12 -26.86 33.40
N ALA A 538 29.49 -25.89 34.24
CA ALA A 538 29.33 -24.46 33.92
C ALA A 538 30.24 -24.06 32.75
N PRO A 539 29.84 -23.07 31.91
CA PRO A 539 30.69 -22.59 30.83
C PRO A 539 32.02 -22.06 31.37
N SER A 540 33.12 -22.59 30.84
CA SER A 540 34.50 -22.17 31.11
C SER A 540 35.23 -21.95 29.77
N ASP A 541 36.45 -21.40 29.77
CA ASP A 541 37.21 -21.08 28.55
C ASP A 541 37.36 -22.30 27.62
N SER A 542 36.49 -22.39 26.61
CA SER A 542 36.35 -23.54 25.72
C SER A 542 37.22 -23.45 24.46
N VAL A 543 38.09 -22.45 24.38
CA VAL A 543 39.00 -22.23 23.24
C VAL A 543 39.99 -23.39 23.05
N LYS A 544 40.04 -24.37 23.97
CA LYS A 544 40.96 -25.52 23.88
C LYS A 544 40.38 -26.89 23.47
N ASP A 545 39.14 -27.32 23.76
CA ASP A 545 38.85 -28.79 23.76
C ASP A 545 37.44 -29.33 23.32
N GLN A 546 36.57 -28.65 22.54
CA GLN A 546 35.28 -29.26 22.09
C GLN A 546 34.85 -28.94 20.64
N THR A 547 34.14 -29.87 19.97
CA THR A 547 33.80 -29.80 18.52
C THR A 547 32.46 -29.13 18.18
N LEU A 548 31.55 -28.98 19.14
CA LEU A 548 30.27 -28.27 18.97
C LEU A 548 30.41 -26.87 19.55
N ASP A 549 29.98 -25.83 18.82
CA ASP A 549 30.21 -24.40 19.16
C ASP A 549 31.68 -23.90 19.04
N GLN A 550 32.58 -24.61 18.35
CA GLN A 550 33.87 -24.02 17.93
C GLN A 550 33.77 -23.40 16.52
N GLN A 551 34.10 -22.10 16.44
CA GLN A 551 34.29 -21.27 15.24
C GLN A 551 33.38 -21.63 14.05
N CYS A 552 32.25 -20.91 13.89
CA CYS A 552 31.26 -21.08 12.83
C CYS A 552 31.80 -21.06 11.37
N THR A 553 33.08 -20.77 11.17
CA THR A 553 33.81 -20.81 9.90
C THR A 553 34.09 -22.23 9.38
N VAL A 554 34.20 -23.24 10.24
CA VAL A 554 34.50 -24.63 9.85
C VAL A 554 33.23 -25.50 9.89
N THR A 555 32.14 -25.00 9.29
CA THR A 555 30.87 -25.73 9.16
C THR A 555 30.54 -26.00 7.70
N ARG A 556 29.90 -27.13 7.40
CA ARG A 556 29.35 -27.42 6.07
C ARG A 556 28.35 -26.30 5.71
N PRO A 557 28.46 -25.65 4.52
CA PRO A 557 27.65 -24.47 4.20
C PRO A 557 26.14 -24.63 4.31
N GLY A 558 25.60 -25.85 4.15
CA GLY A 558 24.18 -26.13 4.27
C GLY A 558 23.62 -26.14 5.70
N VAL A 559 24.48 -26.29 6.72
CA VAL A 559 24.05 -26.40 8.13
C VAL A 559 23.39 -25.12 8.62
N ALA A 560 24.02 -23.97 8.36
CA ALA A 560 23.55 -22.68 8.86
C ALA A 560 22.21 -22.23 8.25
N PRO A 561 21.98 -22.32 6.92
CA PRO A 561 20.65 -22.09 6.32
C PRO A 561 19.58 -23.00 6.92
N GLU A 562 19.87 -24.29 7.10
CA GLU A 562 18.89 -25.25 7.62
C GLU A 562 18.52 -24.90 9.08
N ALA A 563 19.51 -24.67 9.94
CA ALA A 563 19.31 -24.22 11.31
C ALA A 563 18.52 -22.90 11.37
N SER A 564 18.88 -21.92 10.53
CA SER A 564 18.22 -20.61 10.48
C SER A 564 16.74 -20.74 10.08
N SER A 565 16.45 -21.60 9.09
CA SER A 565 15.08 -21.87 8.65
C SER A 565 14.24 -22.47 9.78
N LYS A 566 14.75 -23.50 10.45
CA LYS A 566 14.05 -24.16 11.57
C LYS A 566 13.85 -23.21 12.75
N LEU A 567 14.81 -22.32 13.02
CA LEU A 567 14.71 -21.37 14.12
C LEU A 567 13.63 -20.31 13.88
N VAL A 568 13.53 -19.76 12.67
CA VAL A 568 12.51 -18.77 12.33
C VAL A 568 11.13 -19.39 12.23
N GLU A 569 11.00 -20.57 11.61
CA GLU A 569 9.74 -21.32 11.59
C GLU A 569 9.27 -21.71 13.00
N LEU A 570 10.21 -22.04 13.91
CA LEU A 570 9.88 -22.29 15.30
C LEU A 570 9.36 -21.03 15.99
N LEU A 571 9.97 -19.86 15.77
CA LEU A 571 9.43 -18.61 16.31
C LEU A 571 8.02 -18.34 15.77
N ALA A 572 7.82 -18.44 14.45
CA ALA A 572 6.52 -18.23 13.83
C ALA A 572 5.47 -19.16 14.46
N SER A 573 5.80 -20.44 14.65
CA SER A 573 4.96 -21.43 15.33
C SER A 573 4.66 -21.05 16.78
N VAL A 574 5.68 -20.68 17.56
CA VAL A 574 5.52 -20.22 18.96
C VAL A 574 4.56 -19.03 19.04
N LEU A 575 4.66 -18.06 18.14
CA LEU A 575 3.81 -16.86 18.15
C LEU A 575 2.33 -17.14 17.84
N GLN A 576 2.03 -18.26 17.16
CA GLN A 576 0.65 -18.70 16.90
C GLN A 576 0.06 -19.49 18.07
N HIS A 577 0.89 -20.03 18.96
CA HIS A 577 0.40 -20.75 20.13
C HIS A 577 -0.23 -19.79 21.15
N PRO A 578 -1.40 -20.12 21.75
CA PRO A 578 -2.05 -19.26 22.74
C PRO A 578 -1.16 -18.89 23.94
N LEU A 579 -0.35 -19.85 24.41
CA LEU A 579 0.61 -19.67 25.50
C LEU A 579 1.96 -19.06 25.07
N LYS A 580 2.17 -18.79 23.78
CA LYS A 580 3.42 -18.24 23.22
C LYS A 580 4.67 -18.96 23.75
N GLY A 581 5.61 -18.22 24.36
CA GLY A 581 6.86 -18.78 24.91
C GLY A 581 6.66 -19.81 26.02
N ALA A 582 5.49 -19.84 26.67
CA ALA A 582 5.13 -20.82 27.69
C ALA A 582 4.50 -22.10 27.10
N ALA A 583 4.41 -22.23 25.77
CA ALA A 583 3.89 -23.44 25.13
C ALA A 583 4.66 -24.70 25.57
N PRO A 584 3.96 -25.82 25.88
CA PRO A 584 4.62 -27.08 26.22
C PRO A 584 5.34 -27.67 25.01
N ALA A 585 6.24 -28.63 25.24
CA ALA A 585 6.82 -29.41 24.15
C ALA A 585 5.77 -30.43 23.63
N PRO A 586 5.81 -30.79 22.33
CA PRO A 586 4.94 -31.82 21.77
C PRO A 586 5.12 -33.14 22.50
N LYS A 587 3.99 -33.81 22.80
CA LYS A 587 3.98 -35.13 23.42
C LYS A 587 4.05 -36.21 22.33
N LEU A 588 4.64 -37.35 22.68
CA LEU A 588 4.63 -38.53 21.82
C LEU A 588 3.20 -39.06 21.71
N SER A 589 2.76 -39.30 20.47
CA SER A 589 1.44 -39.86 20.18
C SER A 589 1.32 -41.27 20.77
N SER A 590 0.15 -41.56 21.36
CA SER A 590 -0.15 -42.88 21.93
C SER A 590 -0.38 -43.97 20.88
N ASN A 591 -0.57 -43.61 19.60
CA ASN A 591 -0.88 -44.55 18.51
C ASN A 591 0.38 -44.99 17.74
N GLN A 592 1.37 -45.55 18.43
CA GLN A 592 2.57 -46.12 17.79
C GLN A 592 2.26 -47.47 17.11
N GLN A 593 1.61 -47.45 15.94
CA GLN A 593 1.37 -48.67 15.13
C GLN A 593 2.48 -48.93 14.10
N SER A 594 3.34 -47.94 13.84
CA SER A 594 4.53 -48.05 12.99
C SER A 594 5.70 -47.51 13.80
N GLY A 595 6.90 -48.10 13.69
CA GLY A 595 8.09 -47.69 14.47
C GLY A 595 8.64 -46.28 14.20
N GLN A 596 7.79 -45.33 13.79
CA GLN A 596 8.07 -43.91 13.62
C GLN A 596 7.58 -43.12 14.84
N LEU A 597 8.42 -42.20 15.34
CA LEU A 597 8.06 -41.30 16.43
C LEU A 597 7.10 -40.23 15.91
N GLU A 598 5.81 -40.35 16.21
CA GLU A 598 4.80 -39.31 15.95
C GLU A 598 4.59 -38.41 17.17
N PHE A 599 4.36 -37.12 16.91
CA PHE A 599 4.13 -36.10 17.95
C PHE A 599 2.78 -35.42 17.74
N ASP A 600 2.05 -35.21 18.84
CA ASP A 600 0.75 -34.56 18.81
C ASP A 600 0.85 -33.04 18.68
N ARG A 601 -0.09 -32.44 17.93
CA ARG A 601 -0.22 -30.98 17.82
C ARG A 601 -0.93 -30.43 19.04
N ASP A 602 -0.42 -29.31 19.55
CA ASP A 602 -1.03 -28.54 20.62
C ASP A 602 -1.01 -27.06 20.25
N PRO A 603 -2.16 -26.38 20.15
CA PRO A 603 -3.51 -26.97 20.07
C PRO A 603 -3.70 -27.81 18.79
N PRO A 604 -4.73 -28.69 18.71
CA PRO A 604 -4.95 -29.56 17.54
C PRO A 604 -5.10 -28.80 16.20
N ASN A 605 -5.62 -27.58 16.26
CA ASN A 605 -5.84 -26.68 15.12
C ASN A 605 -4.68 -25.69 14.89
N HIS A 606 -3.50 -25.91 15.49
CA HIS A 606 -2.36 -25.01 15.33
C HIS A 606 -2.00 -24.81 13.84
N PRO A 607 -1.99 -23.56 13.32
CA PRO A 607 -1.94 -23.29 11.88
C PRO A 607 -0.61 -23.68 11.22
N LEU A 608 0.47 -23.74 12.00
CA LEU A 608 1.82 -24.04 11.52
C LEU A 608 2.36 -25.40 12.01
N GLY A 609 1.52 -26.23 12.63
CA GLY A 609 1.93 -27.57 13.10
C GLY A 609 2.52 -27.58 14.52
N LEU A 610 3.69 -28.20 14.71
CA LEU A 610 4.27 -28.46 16.03
C LEU A 610 5.05 -27.28 16.59
N VAL A 611 5.16 -27.23 17.93
CA VAL A 611 5.95 -26.22 18.68
C VAL A 611 7.06 -26.90 19.50
N PRO A 612 8.07 -27.54 18.87
CA PRO A 612 9.11 -28.30 19.57
C PRO A 612 9.93 -27.46 20.55
N HIS A 613 10.53 -28.13 21.55
CA HIS A 613 11.51 -27.51 22.44
C HIS A 613 12.88 -27.44 21.74
N GLN A 614 13.44 -28.59 21.34
CA GLN A 614 14.73 -28.69 20.66
C GLN A 614 14.60 -29.48 19.36
N ILE A 615 15.31 -29.04 18.33
CA ILE A 615 15.46 -29.67 17.03
C ILE A 615 16.96 -29.90 16.81
N ARG A 616 17.37 -31.16 16.63
CA ARG A 616 18.75 -31.52 16.30
C ARG A 616 18.82 -32.10 14.90
N GLY A 617 19.66 -31.53 14.05
CA GLY A 617 19.88 -32.02 12.69
C GLY A 617 21.27 -32.62 12.52
N PHE A 618 21.34 -33.66 11.70
CA PHE A 618 22.57 -34.38 11.36
C PHE A 618 22.63 -34.55 9.84
N LEU A 619 23.47 -33.75 9.17
CA LEU A 619 23.53 -33.72 7.70
C LEU A 619 24.25 -34.92 7.10
N ALA A 620 25.12 -35.61 7.85
CA ALA A 620 25.71 -36.86 7.39
C ALA A 620 24.66 -37.97 7.20
N ALA A 621 23.66 -38.01 8.09
CA ALA A 621 22.60 -39.02 8.08
C ALA A 621 21.26 -38.49 7.52
N TYR A 622 21.19 -37.21 7.12
CA TYR A 622 19.95 -36.51 6.74
C TYR A 622 18.81 -36.71 7.77
N LYS A 623 19.15 -36.73 9.06
CA LYS A 623 18.22 -37.01 10.15
C LYS A 623 17.94 -35.74 10.96
N THR A 624 16.67 -35.50 11.27
CA THR A 624 16.22 -34.48 12.23
C THR A 624 15.53 -35.16 13.41
N MET A 625 15.86 -34.75 14.63
CA MET A 625 15.28 -35.28 15.87
C MET A 625 14.68 -34.17 16.71
N LEU A 626 13.50 -34.44 17.29
CA LEU A 626 12.86 -33.57 18.27
C LEU A 626 13.19 -34.06 19.67
N ILE A 627 13.69 -33.18 20.52
CA ILE A 627 14.09 -33.48 21.90
C ILE A 627 13.44 -32.47 22.83
N SER A 628 13.06 -32.91 24.02
CA SER A 628 12.63 -32.03 25.10
C SER A 628 13.40 -32.36 26.38
N GLY A 629 13.83 -31.33 27.09
CA GLY A 629 14.41 -31.43 28.43
C GLY A 629 13.72 -30.49 29.41
N PRO A 630 13.49 -30.90 30.66
CA PRO A 630 12.89 -30.04 31.68
C PRO A 630 13.86 -28.94 32.13
N SER A 631 13.35 -27.95 32.86
CA SER A 631 14.23 -27.00 33.57
C SER A 631 14.99 -27.71 34.69
N TYR A 632 16.27 -27.39 34.84
CA TYR A 632 17.11 -27.97 35.88
C TYR A 632 17.32 -26.97 37.04
N ASN A 633 17.06 -27.43 38.27
CA ASN A 633 17.10 -26.59 39.47
C ASN A 633 18.51 -26.07 39.82
N CYS A 634 19.56 -26.78 39.41
CA CYS A 634 20.95 -26.35 39.61
C CYS A 634 21.58 -25.78 38.34
N CYS A 635 20.79 -25.47 37.29
CA CYS A 635 21.31 -24.88 36.06
C CYS A 635 22.10 -23.60 36.32
N SER A 636 23.28 -23.50 35.69
CA SER A 636 24.17 -22.34 35.79
C SER A 636 23.62 -21.05 35.19
N ALA A 637 22.51 -21.10 34.44
CA ALA A 637 21.91 -19.94 33.78
C ALA A 637 20.45 -19.67 34.18
N CYS A 638 19.57 -20.68 34.13
CA CYS A 638 18.14 -20.46 34.31
C CYS A 638 17.57 -20.97 35.64
N SER A 639 18.42 -21.42 36.58
CA SER A 639 17.94 -21.83 37.90
C SER A 639 17.34 -20.64 38.67
N PRO A 640 16.36 -20.88 39.56
CA PRO A 640 15.78 -19.80 40.37
C PRO A 640 16.83 -19.02 41.15
N LYS A 641 17.87 -19.69 41.67
CA LYS A 641 18.97 -19.06 42.42
C LYS A 641 19.73 -18.04 41.57
N ILE A 642 20.11 -18.42 40.34
CA ILE A 642 20.84 -17.54 39.41
C ILE A 642 19.96 -16.38 38.96
N VAL A 643 18.71 -16.65 38.58
CA VAL A 643 17.79 -15.62 38.08
C VAL A 643 17.43 -14.61 39.18
N ASN A 644 17.25 -15.06 40.42
CA ASN A 644 16.96 -14.18 41.54
C ASN A 644 18.18 -13.33 41.92
N ALA A 645 19.37 -13.92 41.98
CA ALA A 645 20.61 -13.17 42.23
C ALA A 645 20.84 -12.08 41.16
N TYR A 646 20.61 -12.39 39.88
CA TYR A 646 20.66 -11.39 38.81
C TYR A 646 19.63 -10.26 39.01
N LYS A 647 18.40 -10.58 39.42
CA LYS A 647 17.34 -9.59 39.64
C LYS A 647 17.61 -8.69 40.85
N GLU A 648 18.26 -9.21 41.88
CA GLU A 648 18.58 -8.49 43.12
C GLU A 648 19.84 -7.62 42.96
N ASP A 649 20.93 -8.20 42.46
CA ASP A 649 22.26 -7.58 42.48
C ASP A 649 22.70 -6.98 41.12
N GLY A 650 21.98 -7.31 40.03
CA GLY A 650 22.20 -6.74 38.70
C GLY A 650 23.65 -6.85 38.21
N TRP A 651 24.30 -5.69 37.99
CA TRP A 651 25.69 -5.62 37.53
C TRP A 651 26.68 -6.26 38.51
N GLU A 652 26.48 -6.14 39.82
CA GLU A 652 27.43 -6.71 40.81
C GLU A 652 27.43 -8.24 40.74
N PHE A 653 26.28 -8.86 40.51
CA PHE A 653 26.19 -10.30 40.24
C PHE A 653 26.99 -10.69 39.00
N ILE A 654 26.87 -9.93 37.90
CA ILE A 654 27.62 -10.20 36.66
C ILE A 654 29.11 -10.00 36.87
N LYS A 655 29.52 -8.92 37.54
CA LYS A 655 30.93 -8.64 37.84
C LYS A 655 31.57 -9.81 38.57
N ARG A 656 30.90 -10.33 39.60
CA ARG A 656 31.34 -11.51 40.35
C ARG A 656 31.35 -12.77 39.47
N ALA A 657 30.30 -13.00 38.69
CA ALA A 657 30.22 -14.14 37.76
C ALA A 657 31.37 -14.19 36.74
N LEU A 658 31.80 -13.04 36.23
CA LEU A 658 32.89 -12.95 35.25
C LEU A 658 34.28 -13.08 35.88
N THR A 659 34.43 -12.70 37.16
CA THR A 659 35.73 -12.59 37.84
C THR A 659 36.03 -13.81 38.72
N GLU A 660 35.02 -14.37 39.39
CA GLU A 660 35.14 -15.50 40.32
C GLU A 660 34.80 -16.82 39.60
N LYS A 661 35.80 -17.67 39.38
CA LYS A 661 35.68 -18.91 38.58
C LYS A 661 34.57 -19.86 39.08
N ASP A 662 34.45 -20.03 40.39
CA ASP A 662 33.54 -21.02 40.99
C ASP A 662 32.24 -20.40 41.52
N TYR A 663 32.04 -19.08 41.36
CA TYR A 663 30.87 -18.40 41.94
C TYR A 663 29.55 -18.92 41.37
N ILE A 664 29.49 -19.13 40.05
CA ILE A 664 28.27 -19.62 39.39
C ILE A 664 27.97 -21.08 39.74
N THR A 665 28.99 -21.94 39.80
CA THR A 665 28.82 -23.37 40.13
C THR A 665 28.41 -23.57 41.58
N GLU A 666 28.95 -22.78 42.51
CA GLU A 666 28.54 -22.79 43.92
C GLU A 666 27.13 -22.23 44.10
N LEU A 667 26.83 -21.07 43.51
CA LEU A 667 25.51 -20.43 43.63
C LEU A 667 24.38 -21.28 43.05
N SER A 668 24.61 -21.91 41.90
CA SER A 668 23.59 -22.79 41.30
C SER A 668 23.41 -24.09 42.08
N GLY A 669 24.43 -24.53 42.84
CA GLY A 669 24.49 -25.83 43.50
C GLY A 669 25.06 -26.95 42.62
N LEU A 670 25.61 -26.62 41.45
CA LEU A 670 26.34 -27.59 40.60
C LEU A 670 27.58 -28.13 41.31
N ALA A 671 28.29 -27.29 42.05
CA ALA A 671 29.48 -27.72 42.79
C ALA A 671 29.18 -28.80 43.84
N GLU A 672 28.05 -28.69 44.54
CA GLU A 672 27.60 -29.71 45.49
C GLU A 672 27.23 -31.02 44.79
N VAL A 673 26.56 -30.95 43.63
CA VAL A 673 26.22 -32.14 42.83
C VAL A 673 27.49 -32.84 42.32
N GLN A 674 28.49 -32.07 41.90
CA GLN A 674 29.79 -32.62 41.49
C GLN A 674 30.51 -33.29 42.66
N ARG A 675 30.57 -32.63 43.83
CA ARG A 675 31.14 -33.20 45.06
C ARG A 675 30.45 -34.51 45.48
N GLN A 676 29.12 -34.58 45.35
CA GLN A 676 28.36 -35.80 45.65
C GLN A 676 28.62 -36.91 44.63
N ALA A 677 28.75 -36.58 43.35
CA ALA A 677 29.07 -37.54 42.31
C ALA A 677 30.50 -38.11 42.47
N GLU A 678 31.47 -37.26 42.81
CA GLU A 678 32.85 -37.67 43.11
C GLU A 678 32.92 -38.54 44.37
N ALA A 679 32.18 -38.18 45.43
CA ALA A 679 32.10 -39.01 46.64
C ALA A 679 31.48 -40.39 46.34
N ALA A 680 30.39 -40.44 45.56
CA ALA A 680 29.75 -41.69 45.17
C ALA A 680 30.64 -42.55 44.25
N ALA A 681 31.47 -41.94 43.39
CA ALA A 681 32.44 -42.67 42.58
C ALA A 681 33.55 -43.28 43.45
N ASN A 682 34.04 -42.54 44.45
CA ASN A 682 35.05 -43.02 45.38
C ASN A 682 34.53 -44.13 46.30
N ASP A 683 33.25 -44.12 46.69
CA ASP A 683 32.64 -45.19 47.50
C ASP A 683 32.45 -46.50 46.69
N VAL A 684 32.39 -46.45 45.35
CA VAL A 684 32.24 -47.63 44.49
C VAL A 684 33.58 -48.33 44.23
N GLU A 685 34.72 -47.64 44.36
CA GLU A 685 36.06 -48.23 44.18
C GLU A 685 36.55 -49.05 45.40
N TRP A 686 35.83 -49.07 46.53
CA TRP A 686 36.24 -49.80 47.74
C TRP A 686 35.54 -51.15 47.98
N ASP A 687 34.67 -51.59 47.07
CA ASP A 687 33.87 -52.82 47.23
C ASP A 687 34.28 -53.97 46.29
N SER A 688 35.47 -53.91 45.67
CA SER A 688 35.94 -54.94 44.72
C SER A 688 37.29 -55.59 45.05
N ASP A 689 37.71 -55.64 46.32
CA ASP A 689 38.86 -56.43 46.76
C ASP A 689 38.47 -57.36 47.92
N GLU A 690 37.80 -58.47 47.61
CA GLU A 690 37.97 -59.75 48.33
C GLU A 690 37.19 -60.87 47.61
N GLU A 691 37.89 -61.61 46.75
CA GLU A 691 37.97 -63.08 46.79
C GLU A 691 38.67 -63.58 45.51
N GLY A 692 39.88 -64.12 45.69
CA GLY A 692 40.73 -64.56 44.59
C GLY A 692 40.25 -65.83 43.91
N MET A 693 40.76 -66.08 42.71
CA MET A 693 41.37 -67.35 42.31
C MET A 693 42.15 -67.16 41.01
N GLU A 694 43.42 -67.53 41.11
CA GLU A 694 44.39 -68.06 40.15
C GLU A 694 44.16 -67.95 38.63
N ASP A 695 45.27 -67.56 38.00
CA ASP A 695 45.58 -67.55 36.57
C ASP A 695 45.27 -68.89 35.85
N GLU A 696 44.49 -68.83 34.77
CA GLU A 696 44.69 -69.68 33.59
C GLU A 696 44.34 -68.90 32.30
N GLU A 697 45.35 -68.62 31.48
CA GLU A 697 45.21 -68.41 30.03
C GLU A 697 44.56 -69.66 29.39
N PRO A 698 43.70 -69.54 28.35
CA PRO A 698 44.27 -69.53 26.99
C PRO A 698 43.48 -68.79 25.87
N GLU A 699 44.27 -68.36 24.88
CA GLU A 699 44.10 -68.38 23.41
C GLU A 699 42.73 -68.20 22.72
N LEU A 700 42.74 -67.22 21.79
CA LEU A 700 42.26 -67.23 20.39
C LEU A 700 40.99 -68.02 20.02
N LEU A 701 39.98 -67.27 19.55
CA LEU A 701 39.47 -67.34 18.16
C LEU A 701 38.70 -66.07 17.77
#